data_AF-A0A2D9Y454-F1
#
_entry.id   AF-A0A2D9Y454-F1
#
_cell.length_a   1.000
_cell.length_b   1.000
_cell.length_c   1.000
_cell.angle_alpha   90.00
_cell.angle_beta   90.00
_cell.angle_gamma   90.00
#
_symmetry.space_group_name_H-M   'P 1'
#
loop_
_entity.id
_entity.type
_entity.pdbx_description
1 polymer ?
#
loop_
_entity_poly.entity_id
_entity_poly.type
_entity_poly.pdbx_seq_one_letter_code
_entity_poly.pdbx_strand_id
1 'polypeptide(L)'
;MISNIFDLLCRLKVMGNRRLIIKCGLGLLLLFNSTLLAQEIKNYNGFFQLGKYKGEASYTYMVVNNDTILDGDFEFQRTNPKALLEKKDISFSIKGQFKNDYPSEYWAFRFNTFKTSTKSSFEDNKYVLNVDGEQQVAFGNFKEGYPDGEWIIKNQRIKNSEVENVSFNSTIKFSKGVPQQSFTIEDKQQELVGRFLRNGLAHDKWILFSDNQLEEAEAWFFNEGILQNIEVQKRNGAHQVVLDMDTSAETKMIALGEQYFKILQLLLPAKEERVISRSDIAGLLKKNNRYYRRIDSILSGLSSVRFTPEFKVSVPYYPLNDTQRKMIDSTVFYYQKSKKISDFLSNDTQLNIRKLSDKEVQSLGNVLERINERILEPLGELSDYAERDLLQHVKREKLVQRFWKNGKEEFNDYKAYGVVIDKNIEQVQDIEILQELSKQTFLRLDEIREVFESKVYSETKQQEAVELEEEMILQLDQLKESTRLSQGDTIPKVYADAVEKLKDDAEEMLTTYAKIINVDEKLNTGKTLVNCLKNYVEAGEVVTKLPEQQNYIQQKYTDAVWNPFTATVMDETVKRRILSAYTNVLIPYYLKNITQGLPCENAPQWIELVNKTYDRMLELREEDTRKMERKLKKEEDPLVVLQRFKIEYLLNQK
;
A
#
# COMPACT_ATOMS: atom_id res chain seq x y z
N MET A 1 -25.76 -6.47 61.79
CA MET A 1 -27.15 -6.12 62.19
C MET A 1 -28.15 -7.29 62.02
N ILE A 2 -27.67 -8.54 61.92
CA ILE A 2 -28.53 -9.75 61.85
C ILE A 2 -28.39 -10.63 63.13
N SER A 3 -27.42 -10.32 64.00
CA SER A 3 -27.20 -11.05 65.26
C SER A 3 -28.14 -10.66 66.41
N ASN A 4 -28.83 -9.51 66.34
CA ASN A 4 -29.67 -9.02 67.45
C ASN A 4 -31.16 -9.38 67.32
N ILE A 5 -31.56 -10.04 66.23
CA ILE A 5 -32.98 -10.43 66.01
C ILE A 5 -33.27 -11.83 66.56
N PHE A 6 -32.26 -12.70 66.65
CA PHE A 6 -32.44 -14.05 67.18
C PHE A 6 -32.62 -14.10 68.71
N ASP A 7 -32.04 -13.16 69.46
CA ASP A 7 -32.14 -13.13 70.93
C ASP A 7 -33.49 -12.60 71.45
N LEU A 8 -34.26 -11.87 70.64
CA LEU A 8 -35.56 -11.34 71.06
C LEU A 8 -36.70 -12.36 70.94
N LEU A 9 -36.53 -13.40 70.12
CA LEU A 9 -37.58 -14.41 69.86
C LEU A 9 -37.59 -15.57 70.86
N CYS A 10 -36.56 -15.72 71.70
CA CYS A 10 -36.48 -16.80 72.69
C CYS A 10 -37.08 -16.48 74.08
N ARG A 11 -37.60 -15.27 74.33
CA ARG A 11 -38.11 -14.87 75.67
C ARG A 11 -39.63 -14.72 75.84
N LEU A 12 -40.44 -15.06 74.85
CA LEU A 12 -41.90 -15.02 74.98
C LEU A 12 -42.52 -16.42 74.80
N LYS A 13 -42.30 -17.26 75.82
CA LYS A 13 -43.04 -18.50 75.98
C LYS A 13 -43.36 -18.67 77.46
N VAL A 14 -44.43 -18.02 77.93
CA VAL A 14 -45.23 -18.39 79.11
C VAL A 14 -46.40 -17.40 79.21
N MET A 15 -47.61 -17.96 79.42
CA MET A 15 -48.92 -17.32 79.63
C MET A 15 -49.78 -16.97 78.39
N GLY A 16 -50.46 -18.01 77.90
CA GLY A 16 -51.93 -18.06 77.87
C GLY A 16 -52.70 -16.90 77.24
N ASN A 17 -52.84 -16.89 75.90
CA ASN A 17 -54.15 -16.72 75.26
C ASN A 17 -54.05 -17.00 73.75
N ARG A 18 -54.50 -18.18 73.32
CA ARG A 18 -54.24 -18.75 71.99
C ARG A 18 -55.16 -18.25 70.87
N ARG A 19 -55.92 -17.16 71.06
CA ARG A 19 -56.85 -16.63 70.04
C ARG A 19 -56.63 -15.18 69.60
N LEU A 20 -55.64 -14.46 70.15
CA LEU A 20 -55.32 -13.09 69.71
C LEU A 20 -54.05 -12.98 68.84
N ILE A 21 -53.15 -13.97 68.89
CA ILE A 21 -51.85 -13.92 68.18
C ILE A 21 -51.97 -14.28 66.69
N ILE A 22 -53.01 -15.04 66.30
CA ILE A 22 -53.24 -15.43 64.90
C ILE A 22 -53.72 -14.24 64.04
N LYS A 23 -54.33 -13.20 64.64
CA LYS A 23 -54.78 -12.01 63.90
C LYS A 23 -53.71 -10.91 63.74
N CYS A 24 -52.65 -10.90 64.55
CA CYS A 24 -51.51 -9.98 64.35
C CYS A 24 -50.36 -10.60 63.53
N GLY A 25 -50.18 -11.93 63.53
CA GLY A 25 -49.18 -12.59 62.69
C GLY A 25 -49.53 -12.65 61.20
N LEU A 26 -50.83 -12.68 60.86
CA LEU A 26 -51.29 -12.70 59.47
C LEU A 26 -51.34 -11.30 58.83
N GLY A 27 -51.41 -10.24 59.63
CA GLY A 27 -51.38 -8.85 59.16
C GLY A 27 -49.97 -8.33 58.86
N LEU A 28 -48.94 -8.88 59.51
CA LEU A 28 -47.54 -8.45 59.31
C LEU A 28 -46.85 -9.14 58.11
N LEU A 29 -47.35 -10.30 57.69
CA LEU A 29 -46.87 -11.05 56.51
C LEU A 29 -47.52 -10.60 55.19
N LEU A 30 -48.59 -9.80 55.25
CA LEU A 30 -49.23 -9.17 54.08
C LEU A 30 -48.70 -7.75 53.79
N LEU A 31 -47.76 -7.23 54.60
CA LEU A 31 -47.14 -5.91 54.40
C LEU A 31 -45.74 -5.98 53.79
N PHE A 32 -45.18 -7.18 53.58
CA PHE A 32 -44.11 -7.37 52.61
C PHE A 32 -44.72 -7.49 51.21
N ASN A 33 -45.23 -6.35 50.71
CA ASN A 33 -45.28 -6.10 49.28
C ASN A 33 -43.83 -6.22 48.81
N SER A 34 -43.45 -7.42 48.39
CA SER A 34 -42.32 -7.63 47.52
C SER A 34 -42.66 -6.81 46.29
N THR A 35 -42.16 -5.58 46.26
CA THR A 35 -41.93 -4.87 45.02
C THR A 35 -40.95 -5.74 44.26
N LEU A 36 -41.47 -6.75 43.57
CA LEU A 36 -40.88 -7.28 42.37
C LEU A 36 -40.76 -6.05 41.48
N LEU A 37 -39.59 -5.41 41.52
CA LEU A 37 -39.12 -4.56 40.46
C LEU A 37 -39.06 -5.47 39.24
N ALA A 38 -40.20 -5.64 38.57
CA ALA A 38 -40.23 -6.14 37.22
C ALA A 38 -39.33 -5.16 36.46
N GLN A 39 -38.14 -5.63 36.07
CA GLN A 39 -37.26 -4.85 35.21
C GLN A 39 -38.05 -4.59 33.93
N GLU A 40 -38.42 -3.33 33.72
CA GLU A 40 -39.19 -2.94 32.56
C GLU A 40 -38.31 -3.14 31.32
N ILE A 41 -38.63 -4.17 30.56
CA ILE A 41 -38.11 -4.38 29.21
C ILE A 41 -38.67 -3.26 28.33
N LYS A 42 -37.79 -2.51 27.69
CA LYS A 42 -38.12 -1.38 26.81
C LYS A 42 -37.65 -1.68 25.39
N ASN A 43 -38.35 -1.07 24.43
CA ASN A 43 -38.03 -1.21 23.01
C ASN A 43 -37.62 0.15 22.46
N TYR A 44 -36.52 0.16 21.70
CA TYR A 44 -36.10 1.30 20.89
C TYR A 44 -36.44 1.03 19.43
N ASN A 45 -36.99 2.02 18.74
CA ASN A 45 -37.20 2.01 17.30
C ASN A 45 -36.88 3.39 16.74
N GLY A 46 -35.89 3.49 15.86
CA GLY A 46 -35.58 4.73 15.17
C GLY A 46 -34.18 4.80 14.59
N PHE A 47 -33.83 6.00 14.14
CA PHE A 47 -32.55 6.27 13.50
C PHE A 47 -31.39 6.08 14.46
N PHE A 48 -30.44 5.24 14.05
CA PHE A 48 -29.26 4.87 14.82
C PHE A 48 -27.99 4.99 13.98
N GLN A 49 -26.89 5.34 14.65
CA GLN A 49 -25.57 5.42 14.04
C GLN A 49 -24.57 4.59 14.84
N LEU A 50 -23.93 3.66 14.14
CA LEU A 50 -22.88 2.79 14.68
C LEU A 50 -21.60 2.97 13.85
N GLY A 51 -20.65 3.75 14.37
CA GLY A 51 -19.46 4.16 13.64
C GLY A 51 -19.81 4.83 12.30
N LYS A 52 -19.45 4.19 11.18
CA LYS A 52 -19.75 4.66 9.83
C LYS A 52 -21.13 4.24 9.29
N TYR A 53 -21.84 3.36 9.98
CA TYR A 53 -23.13 2.85 9.55
C TYR A 53 -24.25 3.72 10.11
N LYS A 54 -25.19 4.12 9.25
CA LYS A 54 -26.35 4.94 9.59
C LYS A 54 -27.59 4.27 9.03
N GLY A 55 -28.62 4.09 9.83
CA GLY A 55 -29.83 3.37 9.44
C GLY A 55 -30.90 3.38 10.53
N GLU A 56 -31.90 2.52 10.39
CA GLU A 56 -32.94 2.29 11.40
C GLU A 56 -32.52 1.11 12.28
N ALA A 57 -32.59 1.28 13.60
CA ALA A 57 -32.41 0.21 14.56
C ALA A 57 -33.70 -0.06 15.34
N SER A 58 -33.93 -1.34 15.61
CA SER A 58 -34.96 -1.86 16.49
C SER A 58 -34.28 -2.78 17.49
N TYR A 59 -34.32 -2.47 18.79
CA TYR A 59 -33.73 -3.33 19.80
C TYR A 59 -34.43 -3.27 21.14
N THR A 60 -34.26 -4.35 21.89
CA THR A 60 -34.82 -4.52 23.24
C THR A 60 -33.74 -4.25 24.28
N TYR A 61 -34.08 -3.55 25.36
CA TYR A 61 -33.16 -3.20 26.43
C TYR A 61 -33.83 -3.12 27.81
N MET A 62 -33.03 -3.27 28.86
CA MET A 62 -33.42 -3.03 30.24
C MET A 62 -32.62 -1.88 30.83
N VAL A 63 -33.23 -1.12 31.75
CA VAL A 63 -32.52 -0.08 32.50
C VAL A 63 -32.17 -0.61 33.88
N VAL A 64 -30.88 -0.84 34.13
CA VAL A 64 -30.38 -1.34 35.42
C VAL A 64 -29.37 -0.33 35.95
N ASN A 65 -29.60 0.19 37.17
CA ASN A 65 -28.73 1.19 37.80
C ASN A 65 -28.46 2.43 36.92
N ASN A 66 -29.46 2.89 36.17
CA ASN A 66 -29.37 4.01 35.22
C ASN A 66 -28.45 3.74 34.00
N ASP A 67 -28.10 2.49 33.77
CA ASP A 67 -27.40 2.01 32.57
C ASP A 67 -28.35 1.26 31.64
N THR A 68 -28.09 1.31 30.33
CA THR A 68 -28.89 0.64 29.30
C THR A 68 -28.24 -0.67 28.92
N ILE A 69 -28.87 -1.78 29.31
CA ILE A 69 -28.40 -3.13 29.04
C ILE A 69 -29.19 -3.70 27.87
N LEU A 70 -28.53 -4.07 26.77
CA LEU A 70 -29.20 -4.73 25.65
C LEU A 70 -29.65 -6.14 26.06
N ASP A 71 -30.93 -6.46 25.87
CA ASP A 71 -31.50 -7.75 26.27
C ASP A 71 -32.72 -8.09 25.42
N GLY A 72 -32.56 -9.03 24.49
CA GLY A 72 -33.56 -9.41 23.49
C GLY A 72 -33.09 -9.20 22.05
N ASP A 73 -34.05 -9.12 21.12
CA ASP A 73 -33.77 -9.01 19.69
C ASP A 73 -33.11 -7.67 19.33
N PHE A 74 -32.19 -7.72 18.37
CA PHE A 74 -31.52 -6.58 17.78
C PHE A 74 -31.57 -6.64 16.25
N GLU A 75 -32.05 -5.57 15.64
CA GLU A 75 -32.05 -5.37 14.20
C GLU A 75 -31.52 -3.97 13.87
N PHE A 76 -30.54 -3.88 12.98
CA PHE A 76 -30.02 -2.63 12.47
C PHE A 76 -29.83 -2.70 10.97
N GLN A 77 -30.55 -1.86 10.24
CA GLN A 77 -30.61 -1.96 8.79
C GLN A 77 -30.71 -0.61 8.10
N ARG A 78 -30.26 -0.59 6.84
CA ARG A 78 -30.47 0.53 5.94
C ARG A 78 -30.80 0.01 4.55
N THR A 79 -31.86 0.55 3.98
CA THR A 79 -32.22 0.41 2.57
C THR A 79 -32.47 1.81 2.02
N ASN A 80 -32.03 2.08 0.78
CA ASN A 80 -32.38 3.31 0.10
C ASN A 80 -32.99 3.00 -1.28
N PRO A 81 -34.33 2.78 -1.33
CA PRO A 81 -35.02 2.45 -2.57
C PRO A 81 -34.84 3.50 -3.68
N LYS A 82 -34.71 4.79 -3.32
CA LYS A 82 -34.46 5.86 -4.30
C LYS A 82 -33.06 5.75 -4.90
N ALA A 83 -32.04 5.53 -4.09
CA ALA A 83 -30.66 5.34 -4.58
C ALA A 83 -30.52 4.07 -5.43
N LEU A 84 -31.30 3.02 -5.14
CA LEU A 84 -31.35 1.81 -5.94
C LEU A 84 -31.86 2.11 -7.36
N LEU A 85 -32.91 2.92 -7.49
CA LEU A 85 -33.49 3.34 -8.78
C LEU A 85 -32.58 4.28 -9.58
N GLU A 86 -31.77 5.10 -8.91
CA GLU A 86 -31.02 6.18 -9.57
C GLU A 86 -29.62 5.79 -10.07
N LYS A 87 -28.97 4.74 -9.51
CA LYS A 87 -27.69 4.19 -10.01
C LYS A 87 -27.19 2.97 -9.24
N LYS A 88 -27.14 3.05 -7.91
CA LYS A 88 -26.42 2.11 -7.03
C LYS A 88 -26.84 2.35 -5.57
N ASP A 89 -27.29 1.30 -4.88
CA ASP A 89 -27.57 1.33 -3.44
C ASP A 89 -26.46 0.64 -2.65
N ILE A 90 -26.14 1.22 -1.49
CA ILE A 90 -25.31 0.61 -0.45
C ILE A 90 -26.24 0.35 0.72
N SER A 91 -26.55 -0.92 0.93
CA SER A 91 -27.49 -1.40 1.97
C SER A 91 -26.82 -2.35 2.93
N PHE A 92 -27.38 -2.48 4.13
CA PHE A 92 -26.92 -3.45 5.11
C PHE A 92 -28.06 -3.90 6.01
N SER A 93 -27.89 -5.07 6.62
CA SER A 93 -28.75 -5.63 7.64
C SER A 93 -27.89 -6.38 8.65
N ILE A 94 -28.08 -6.07 9.93
CA ILE A 94 -27.42 -6.73 11.05
C ILE A 94 -28.54 -7.21 11.96
N LYS A 95 -28.61 -8.51 12.21
CA LYS A 95 -29.64 -9.14 13.02
C LYS A 95 -29.01 -10.08 14.02
N GLY A 96 -29.52 -10.10 15.23
CA GLY A 96 -29.08 -11.02 16.27
C GLY A 96 -29.82 -10.77 17.56
N GLN A 97 -29.26 -11.31 18.64
CA GLN A 97 -29.84 -11.21 19.97
C GLN A 97 -28.78 -10.87 21.00
N PHE A 98 -29.20 -10.10 22.00
CA PHE A 98 -28.44 -9.86 23.20
C PHE A 98 -29.07 -10.58 24.38
N LYS A 99 -28.22 -11.00 25.31
CA LYS A 99 -28.61 -11.46 26.63
C LYS A 99 -27.72 -10.80 27.67
N ASN A 100 -28.30 -9.93 28.51
CA ASN A 100 -27.56 -9.15 29.50
C ASN A 100 -26.33 -8.42 28.92
N ASP A 101 -26.49 -7.70 27.81
CA ASP A 101 -25.45 -6.98 27.05
C ASP A 101 -24.46 -7.88 26.27
N TYR A 102 -24.57 -9.19 26.36
CA TYR A 102 -23.73 -10.12 25.59
C TYR A 102 -24.44 -10.56 24.30
N PRO A 103 -23.78 -10.51 23.14
CA PRO A 103 -24.25 -11.20 21.95
C PRO A 103 -24.53 -12.67 22.28
N SER A 104 -25.70 -13.15 21.90
CA SER A 104 -26.14 -14.53 22.12
C SER A 104 -26.88 -15.07 20.91
N GLU A 105 -26.92 -16.40 20.82
CA GLU A 105 -27.65 -17.13 19.78
C GLU A 105 -27.21 -16.74 18.38
N TYR A 106 -28.09 -16.87 17.40
CA TYR A 106 -27.77 -16.66 15.99
C TYR A 106 -27.59 -15.18 15.65
N TRP A 107 -26.50 -14.88 14.95
CA TRP A 107 -26.22 -13.55 14.41
C TRP A 107 -25.99 -13.62 12.90
N ALA A 108 -26.50 -12.62 12.19
CA ALA A 108 -26.35 -12.47 10.75
C ALA A 108 -26.00 -11.02 10.37
N PHE A 109 -24.88 -10.87 9.67
CA PHE A 109 -24.40 -9.61 9.11
C PHE A 109 -24.49 -9.70 7.59
N ARG A 110 -25.12 -8.70 6.97
CA ARG A 110 -25.26 -8.60 5.52
C ARG A 110 -24.92 -7.19 5.07
N PHE A 111 -24.02 -7.08 4.09
CA PHE A 111 -23.63 -5.81 3.50
C PHE A 111 -23.69 -5.95 1.99
N ASN A 112 -24.46 -5.08 1.34
CA ASN A 112 -24.70 -5.18 -0.09
C ASN A 112 -24.31 -3.90 -0.82
N THR A 113 -23.92 -4.09 -2.06
CA THR A 113 -23.72 -3.02 -3.03
C THR A 113 -24.45 -3.44 -4.29
N PHE A 114 -25.64 -2.89 -4.50
CA PHE A 114 -26.57 -3.34 -5.54
C PHE A 114 -26.91 -2.26 -6.55
N LYS A 115 -27.32 -2.68 -7.74
CA LYS A 115 -27.96 -1.87 -8.77
C LYS A 115 -29.19 -2.61 -9.27
N THR A 116 -30.17 -1.90 -9.82
CA THR A 116 -31.30 -2.54 -10.51
C THR A 116 -30.80 -3.35 -11.70
N SER A 117 -31.23 -4.61 -11.78
CA SER A 117 -31.05 -5.45 -12.95
C SER A 117 -32.04 -5.05 -14.06
N THR A 118 -31.85 -5.58 -15.26
CA THR A 118 -32.75 -5.33 -16.40
C THR A 118 -34.06 -6.12 -16.32
N LYS A 119 -34.19 -7.05 -15.37
CA LYS A 119 -35.38 -7.88 -15.18
C LYS A 119 -36.23 -7.33 -14.04
N SER A 120 -37.52 -7.15 -14.28
CA SER A 120 -38.53 -6.90 -13.26
C SER A 120 -39.63 -7.93 -13.37
N SER A 121 -40.19 -8.33 -12.24
CA SER A 121 -41.44 -9.10 -12.19
C SER A 121 -42.55 -8.24 -11.61
N PHE A 122 -43.78 -8.61 -11.93
CA PHE A 122 -44.98 -8.01 -11.35
C PHE A 122 -45.66 -9.09 -10.50
N GLU A 123 -45.59 -8.92 -9.18
CA GLU A 123 -46.06 -9.89 -8.18
C GLU A 123 -46.83 -9.14 -7.09
N ASP A 124 -47.97 -9.67 -6.65
CA ASP A 124 -48.82 -9.09 -5.58
C ASP A 124 -49.14 -7.59 -5.73
N ASN A 125 -49.50 -7.17 -6.96
CA ASN A 125 -49.76 -5.78 -7.32
C ASN A 125 -48.57 -4.83 -7.09
N LYS A 126 -47.34 -5.36 -7.09
CA LYS A 126 -46.09 -4.60 -6.92
C LYS A 126 -45.11 -4.96 -8.03
N TYR A 127 -44.36 -3.96 -8.50
CA TYR A 127 -43.18 -4.21 -9.32
C TYR A 127 -42.02 -4.64 -8.41
N VAL A 128 -41.53 -5.85 -8.63
CA VAL A 128 -40.34 -6.39 -7.95
C VAL A 128 -39.15 -6.17 -8.87
N LEU A 129 -38.21 -5.35 -8.40
CA LEU A 129 -36.97 -5.06 -9.11
C LEU A 129 -35.91 -6.05 -8.68
N ASN A 130 -35.41 -6.83 -9.63
CA ASN A 130 -34.27 -7.70 -9.36
C ASN A 130 -32.99 -6.88 -9.24
N VAL A 131 -32.03 -7.36 -8.46
CA VAL A 131 -30.77 -6.66 -8.19
C VAL A 131 -29.55 -7.43 -8.68
N ASP A 132 -28.55 -6.68 -9.16
CA ASP A 132 -27.22 -7.18 -9.45
C ASP A 132 -26.21 -6.50 -8.52
N GLY A 133 -25.14 -7.20 -8.14
CA GLY A 133 -24.01 -6.57 -7.45
C GLY A 133 -23.24 -7.51 -6.55
N GLU A 134 -22.66 -6.97 -5.48
CA GLU A 134 -21.84 -7.72 -4.54
C GLU A 134 -22.53 -7.77 -3.18
N GLN A 135 -22.50 -8.94 -2.55
CA GLN A 135 -23.05 -9.19 -1.23
C GLN A 135 -22.01 -9.88 -0.36
N GLN A 136 -21.75 -9.28 0.79
CA GLN A 136 -21.00 -9.90 1.86
C GLN A 136 -21.98 -10.36 2.94
N VAL A 137 -21.89 -11.63 3.34
CA VAL A 137 -22.62 -12.19 4.48
C VAL A 137 -21.66 -12.82 5.48
N ALA A 138 -21.99 -12.70 6.76
CA ALA A 138 -21.35 -13.47 7.82
C ALA A 138 -22.40 -13.88 8.83
N PHE A 139 -22.35 -15.13 9.29
CA PHE A 139 -23.32 -15.63 10.25
C PHE A 139 -22.76 -16.79 11.08
N GLY A 140 -23.32 -16.95 12.27
CA GLY A 140 -22.93 -17.98 13.23
C GLY A 140 -23.60 -17.74 14.57
N ASN A 141 -23.31 -18.58 15.56
CA ASN A 141 -23.88 -18.44 16.88
C ASN A 141 -22.90 -17.78 17.86
N PHE A 142 -23.46 -17.14 18.87
CA PHE A 142 -22.75 -16.65 20.04
C PHE A 142 -23.21 -17.38 21.31
N LYS A 143 -22.28 -17.56 22.23
CA LYS A 143 -22.53 -18.04 23.58
C LYS A 143 -21.73 -17.22 24.57
N GLU A 144 -22.42 -16.55 25.50
CA GLU A 144 -21.80 -15.69 26.52
C GLU A 144 -20.93 -14.58 25.88
N GLY A 145 -21.34 -14.06 24.72
CA GLY A 145 -20.59 -13.04 23.97
C GLY A 145 -19.49 -13.58 23.05
N TYR A 146 -19.17 -14.87 23.09
CA TYR A 146 -18.11 -15.45 22.27
C TYR A 146 -18.67 -16.24 21.07
N PRO A 147 -17.99 -16.23 19.90
CA PRO A 147 -18.36 -17.08 18.79
C PRO A 147 -18.40 -18.56 19.21
N ASP A 148 -19.47 -19.27 18.88
CA ASP A 148 -19.68 -20.66 19.25
C ASP A 148 -20.33 -21.43 18.10
N GLY A 149 -19.89 -22.66 17.87
CA GLY A 149 -20.32 -23.46 16.73
C GLY A 149 -19.72 -22.98 15.41
N GLU A 150 -20.38 -23.31 14.31
CA GLU A 150 -19.91 -22.99 12.96
C GLU A 150 -20.17 -21.51 12.62
N TRP A 151 -19.13 -20.85 12.11
CA TRP A 151 -19.17 -19.50 11.59
C TRP A 151 -18.80 -19.52 10.11
N ILE A 152 -19.66 -18.88 9.32
CA ILE A 152 -19.53 -18.83 7.87
C ILE A 152 -19.46 -17.37 7.42
N ILE A 153 -18.46 -17.05 6.60
CA ILE A 153 -18.30 -15.73 5.96
C ILE A 153 -18.22 -15.93 4.46
N LYS A 154 -19.09 -15.27 3.69
CA LYS A 154 -19.09 -15.31 2.22
C LYS A 154 -19.03 -13.92 1.62
N ASN A 155 -18.34 -13.81 0.49
CA ASN A 155 -18.50 -12.70 -0.45
C ASN A 155 -18.98 -13.27 -1.79
N GLN A 156 -20.11 -12.79 -2.28
CA GLN A 156 -20.79 -13.39 -3.42
C GLN A 156 -21.32 -12.34 -4.39
N ARG A 157 -21.27 -12.66 -5.68
CA ARG A 157 -21.87 -11.86 -6.72
C ARG A 157 -23.32 -12.27 -6.89
N ILE A 158 -24.19 -11.28 -6.85
CA ILE A 158 -25.63 -11.43 -7.09
C ILE A 158 -25.93 -10.99 -8.51
N LYS A 159 -26.73 -11.77 -9.22
CA LYS A 159 -27.24 -11.47 -10.55
C LYS A 159 -28.69 -11.87 -10.65
N ASN A 160 -29.54 -10.95 -11.08
CA ASN A 160 -30.99 -11.10 -11.08
C ASN A 160 -31.54 -11.61 -9.73
N SER A 161 -31.02 -11.07 -8.61
CA SER A 161 -31.38 -11.48 -7.24
C SER A 161 -30.96 -12.91 -6.83
N GLU A 162 -30.19 -13.63 -7.65
CA GLU A 162 -29.66 -14.96 -7.36
C GLU A 162 -28.14 -14.94 -7.20
N VAL A 163 -27.58 -15.89 -6.46
CA VAL A 163 -26.13 -16.02 -6.30
C VAL A 163 -25.53 -16.57 -7.60
N GLU A 164 -24.73 -15.75 -8.30
CA GLU A 164 -24.04 -16.15 -9.53
C GLU A 164 -22.74 -16.88 -9.22
N ASN A 165 -21.93 -16.34 -8.29
CA ASN A 165 -20.71 -16.98 -7.82
C ASN A 165 -20.33 -16.52 -6.41
N VAL A 166 -19.53 -17.35 -5.74
CA VAL A 166 -18.91 -17.04 -4.45
C VAL A 166 -17.45 -16.70 -4.71
N SER A 167 -17.05 -15.48 -4.38
CA SER A 167 -15.68 -14.97 -4.57
C SER A 167 -14.79 -15.16 -3.35
N PHE A 168 -15.38 -15.53 -2.22
CA PHE A 168 -14.71 -15.86 -0.98
C PHE A 168 -15.67 -16.62 -0.08
N ASN A 169 -15.20 -17.67 0.58
CA ASN A 169 -15.94 -18.38 1.62
C ASN A 169 -14.97 -18.82 2.72
N SER A 170 -15.40 -18.73 3.96
CA SER A 170 -14.61 -19.11 5.14
C SER A 170 -15.54 -19.81 6.11
N THR A 171 -15.21 -21.03 6.48
CA THR A 171 -15.96 -21.87 7.40
C THR A 171 -15.06 -22.31 8.54
N ILE A 172 -15.38 -21.85 9.74
CA ILE A 172 -14.55 -22.07 10.94
C ILE A 172 -15.47 -22.42 12.10
N LYS A 173 -15.11 -23.46 12.86
CA LYS A 173 -15.84 -23.86 14.06
C LYS A 173 -15.17 -23.30 15.30
N PHE A 174 -15.98 -22.72 16.17
CA PHE A 174 -15.56 -22.14 17.43
C PHE A 174 -16.17 -22.88 18.62
N SER A 175 -15.47 -22.82 19.74
CA SER A 175 -15.98 -23.18 21.06
C SER A 175 -15.61 -22.06 22.01
N LYS A 176 -16.59 -21.28 22.46
CA LYS A 176 -16.38 -20.10 23.32
C LYS A 176 -15.26 -19.17 22.80
N GLY A 177 -15.28 -18.84 21.50
CA GLY A 177 -14.35 -17.91 20.86
C GLY A 177 -13.03 -18.52 20.39
N VAL A 178 -12.74 -19.77 20.80
CA VAL A 178 -11.54 -20.49 20.38
C VAL A 178 -11.83 -21.29 19.12
N PRO A 179 -11.10 -21.08 18.01
CA PRO A 179 -11.24 -21.88 16.80
C PRO A 179 -10.72 -23.31 17.06
N GLN A 180 -11.44 -24.32 16.58
CA GLN A 180 -11.09 -25.72 16.81
C GLN A 180 -11.39 -26.57 15.57
N GLN A 181 -10.74 -27.72 15.47
CA GLN A 181 -10.93 -28.68 14.39
C GLN A 181 -10.45 -28.12 13.03
N SER A 182 -10.93 -28.71 11.94
CA SER A 182 -10.58 -28.27 10.60
C SER A 182 -11.28 -26.95 10.24
N PHE A 183 -10.63 -26.16 9.42
CA PHE A 183 -11.21 -24.98 8.79
C PHE A 183 -10.98 -25.01 7.29
N THR A 184 -11.83 -24.30 6.56
CA THR A 184 -11.70 -24.09 5.12
C THR A 184 -11.83 -22.59 4.81
N ILE A 185 -10.91 -22.05 4.02
CA ILE A 185 -10.96 -20.69 3.47
C ILE A 185 -10.71 -20.80 1.97
N GLU A 186 -11.66 -20.41 1.16
CA GLU A 186 -11.58 -20.48 -0.29
C GLU A 186 -11.85 -19.12 -0.94
N ASP A 187 -11.27 -18.91 -2.11
CA ASP A 187 -11.67 -17.86 -3.03
C ASP A 187 -11.90 -18.43 -4.45
N LYS A 188 -11.91 -17.58 -5.49
CA LYS A 188 -12.26 -18.03 -6.85
C LYS A 188 -11.29 -19.03 -7.48
N GLN A 189 -10.08 -19.12 -6.95
CA GLN A 189 -9.01 -19.88 -7.57
C GLN A 189 -8.34 -20.86 -6.63
N GLN A 190 -8.59 -20.75 -5.32
CA GLN A 190 -7.79 -21.40 -4.30
C GLN A 190 -8.62 -21.83 -3.10
N GLU A 191 -8.25 -22.97 -2.50
CA GLU A 191 -8.85 -23.51 -1.28
C GLU A 191 -7.75 -23.81 -0.26
N LEU A 192 -7.81 -23.14 0.90
CA LEU A 192 -6.95 -23.38 2.05
C LEU A 192 -7.68 -24.26 3.06
N VAL A 193 -7.09 -25.40 3.38
CA VAL A 193 -7.55 -26.32 4.41
C VAL A 193 -6.49 -26.46 5.50
N GLY A 194 -6.90 -26.40 6.75
CA GLY A 194 -5.99 -26.61 7.89
C GLY A 194 -6.74 -27.01 9.14
N ARG A 195 -6.02 -27.15 10.26
CA ARG A 195 -6.65 -27.44 11.55
C ARG A 195 -6.07 -26.65 12.72
N PHE A 196 -6.93 -26.44 13.71
CA PHE A 196 -6.58 -25.89 15.02
C PHE A 196 -6.75 -26.93 16.13
N LEU A 197 -5.85 -26.89 17.10
CA LEU A 197 -5.99 -27.61 18.37
C LEU A 197 -7.16 -27.04 19.19
N ARG A 198 -7.58 -27.77 20.24
CA ARG A 198 -8.68 -27.35 21.13
C ARG A 198 -8.44 -26.00 21.83
N ASN A 199 -7.18 -25.57 21.93
CA ASN A 199 -6.78 -24.29 22.52
C ASN A 199 -6.63 -23.16 21.50
N GLY A 200 -6.90 -23.41 20.21
CA GLY A 200 -6.83 -22.42 19.12
C GLY A 200 -5.47 -22.34 18.43
N LEU A 201 -4.50 -23.17 18.81
CA LEU A 201 -3.18 -23.20 18.16
C LEU A 201 -3.26 -23.85 16.79
N ALA A 202 -2.63 -23.22 15.79
CA ALA A 202 -2.41 -23.81 14.48
C ALA A 202 -1.62 -25.13 14.60
N HIS A 203 -2.05 -26.17 13.88
CA HIS A 203 -1.39 -27.46 13.95
C HIS A 203 -1.47 -28.23 12.63
N ASP A 204 -0.48 -29.10 12.43
CA ASP A 204 -0.27 -29.95 11.25
C ASP A 204 -0.08 -29.15 9.97
N LYS A 205 -0.32 -29.82 8.85
CA LYS A 205 -0.18 -29.28 7.53
C LYS A 205 -1.41 -28.45 7.18
N TRP A 206 -1.19 -27.18 6.87
CA TRP A 206 -2.16 -26.31 6.23
C TRP A 206 -1.84 -26.29 4.75
N ILE A 207 -2.79 -26.65 3.90
CA ILE A 207 -2.58 -26.93 2.48
C ILE A 207 -3.42 -25.96 1.66
N LEU A 208 -2.80 -25.34 0.67
CA LEU A 208 -3.46 -24.56 -0.35
C LEU A 208 -3.56 -25.36 -1.65
N PHE A 209 -4.77 -25.58 -2.10
CA PHE A 209 -5.06 -26.10 -3.44
C PHE A 209 -5.34 -24.92 -4.38
N SER A 210 -4.92 -25.03 -5.64
CA SER A 210 -5.15 -24.02 -6.68
C SER A 210 -5.82 -24.66 -7.87
N ASP A 211 -6.89 -24.06 -8.39
CA ASP A 211 -7.67 -24.60 -9.52
C ASP A 211 -6.82 -24.78 -10.80
N ASN A 212 -5.71 -24.07 -10.89
CA ASN A 212 -4.77 -24.14 -12.02
C ASN A 212 -3.74 -25.27 -11.89
N GLN A 213 -3.71 -26.00 -10.77
CA GLN A 213 -2.74 -27.06 -10.49
C GLN A 213 -3.46 -28.27 -9.85
N LEU A 214 -3.24 -29.47 -10.39
CA LEU A 214 -3.76 -30.71 -9.81
C LEU A 214 -3.10 -31.07 -8.46
N GLU A 215 -2.07 -30.33 -8.07
CA GLU A 215 -1.24 -30.57 -6.89
C GLU A 215 -1.31 -29.38 -5.91
N GLU A 216 -0.88 -29.62 -4.67
CA GLU A 216 -0.82 -28.61 -3.60
C GLU A 216 0.06 -27.43 -4.04
N ALA A 217 -0.46 -26.20 -4.10
CA ALA A 217 0.34 -25.05 -4.53
C ALA A 217 1.33 -24.58 -3.44
N GLU A 218 0.88 -24.60 -2.19
CA GLU A 218 1.62 -24.15 -1.01
C GLU A 218 1.20 -24.96 0.22
N ALA A 219 2.14 -25.30 1.11
CA ALA A 219 1.84 -25.96 2.37
C ALA A 219 2.66 -25.39 3.54
N TRP A 220 2.00 -25.19 4.68
CA TRP A 220 2.61 -24.70 5.92
C TRP A 220 2.54 -25.78 7.00
N PHE A 221 3.66 -26.10 7.63
CA PHE A 221 3.74 -27.21 8.59
C PHE A 221 3.85 -26.67 10.02
N PHE A 222 2.81 -26.89 10.82
CA PHE A 222 2.76 -26.46 12.20
C PHE A 222 2.92 -27.61 13.19
N ASN A 223 3.67 -27.37 14.27
CA ASN A 223 3.71 -28.22 15.44
C ASN A 223 3.37 -27.38 16.69
N GLU A 224 2.25 -27.67 17.34
CA GLU A 224 1.75 -26.91 18.51
C GLU A 224 1.85 -25.37 18.37
N GLY A 225 1.44 -24.85 17.22
CA GLY A 225 1.47 -23.42 16.89
C GLY A 225 2.79 -22.91 16.30
N ILE A 226 3.86 -23.69 16.34
CA ILE A 226 5.18 -23.33 15.81
C ILE A 226 5.25 -23.73 14.32
N LEU A 227 5.54 -22.77 13.43
CA LEU A 227 5.67 -23.03 11.98
C LEU A 227 7.06 -23.60 11.65
N GLN A 228 7.15 -24.90 11.40
CA GLN A 228 8.40 -25.62 11.16
C GLN A 228 9.01 -25.25 9.80
N ASN A 229 8.20 -25.28 8.75
CA ASN A 229 8.63 -24.99 7.39
C ASN A 229 7.45 -24.62 6.48
N ILE A 230 7.78 -24.05 5.33
CA ILE A 230 6.86 -23.70 4.25
C ILE A 230 7.32 -24.43 2.99
N GLU A 231 6.43 -25.13 2.31
CA GLU A 231 6.67 -25.76 1.01
C GLU A 231 5.92 -24.96 -0.06
N VAL A 232 6.63 -24.53 -1.10
CA VAL A 232 6.06 -23.82 -2.25
C VAL A 232 6.37 -24.59 -3.51
N GLN A 233 5.35 -24.96 -4.29
CA GLN A 233 5.60 -25.64 -5.56
C GLN A 233 6.17 -24.68 -6.60
N LYS A 234 7.26 -25.11 -7.24
CA LYS A 234 7.88 -24.42 -8.38
C LYS A 234 7.92 -25.37 -9.57
N ARG A 235 8.20 -24.84 -10.77
CA ARG A 235 8.32 -25.63 -12.02
C ARG A 235 9.31 -26.80 -11.91
N ASN A 236 10.28 -26.73 -11.00
CA ASN A 236 11.33 -27.73 -10.80
C ASN A 236 11.10 -28.61 -9.56
N GLY A 237 9.89 -28.62 -9.01
CA GLY A 237 9.51 -29.35 -7.79
C GLY A 237 9.29 -28.45 -6.57
N ALA A 238 8.99 -29.07 -5.43
CA ALA A 238 8.72 -28.40 -4.17
C ALA A 238 9.97 -27.71 -3.62
N HIS A 239 9.87 -26.41 -3.35
CA HIS A 239 10.89 -25.63 -2.68
C HIS A 239 10.54 -25.50 -1.19
N GLN A 240 11.34 -26.15 -0.33
CA GLN A 240 11.16 -26.09 1.11
C GLN A 240 11.93 -24.91 1.71
N VAL A 241 11.23 -24.10 2.49
CA VAL A 241 11.75 -22.96 3.23
C VAL A 241 11.69 -23.29 4.72
N VAL A 242 12.85 -23.49 5.33
CA VAL A 242 12.98 -23.76 6.77
C VAL A 242 13.18 -22.43 7.49
N LEU A 243 12.40 -22.21 8.56
CA LEU A 243 12.54 -21.03 9.39
C LEU A 243 13.72 -21.22 10.34
N ASP A 244 14.45 -20.14 10.58
CA ASP A 244 15.59 -20.15 11.50
C ASP A 244 15.10 -20.06 12.95
N MET A 245 14.53 -21.16 13.43
CA MET A 245 14.01 -21.26 14.79
C MET A 245 14.85 -22.22 15.61
N ASP A 246 15.24 -21.76 16.80
CA ASP A 246 15.84 -22.62 17.81
C ASP A 246 14.74 -23.40 18.52
N THR A 247 14.70 -24.70 18.29
CA THR A 247 13.72 -25.61 18.89
C THR A 247 13.84 -25.70 20.41
N SER A 248 14.93 -25.21 21.00
CA SER A 248 15.13 -25.15 22.45
C SER A 248 14.74 -23.81 23.09
N ALA A 249 14.40 -22.80 22.28
CA ALA A 249 14.00 -21.50 22.79
C ALA A 249 12.63 -21.56 23.49
N GLU A 250 12.46 -20.72 24.51
CA GLU A 250 11.13 -20.43 25.04
C GLU A 250 10.23 -19.91 23.93
N THR A 251 8.94 -20.23 23.99
CA THR A 251 7.97 -19.74 23.01
C THR A 251 6.89 -18.90 23.67
N LYS A 252 6.36 -17.96 22.91
CA LYS A 252 5.26 -17.08 23.32
C LYS A 252 4.10 -17.28 22.38
N MET A 253 2.92 -17.54 22.93
CA MET A 253 1.68 -17.58 22.15
C MET A 253 1.27 -16.16 21.76
N ILE A 254 0.98 -15.96 20.48
CA ILE A 254 0.46 -14.71 19.94
C ILE A 254 -0.72 -14.98 19.00
N ALA A 255 -1.46 -13.94 18.67
CA ALA A 255 -2.51 -14.05 17.65
C ALA A 255 -1.90 -14.23 16.25
N LEU A 256 -2.47 -15.13 15.45
CA LEU A 256 -2.16 -15.27 14.03
C LEU A 256 -2.70 -14.04 13.29
N GLY A 257 -1.80 -13.12 12.99
CA GLY A 257 -2.15 -11.83 12.38
C GLY A 257 -0.93 -11.09 11.86
N GLU A 258 -1.05 -9.78 11.73
CA GLU A 258 -0.01 -8.92 11.16
C GLU A 258 1.33 -9.03 11.91
N GLN A 259 1.28 -9.04 13.24
CA GLN A 259 2.46 -9.21 14.09
C GLN A 259 3.18 -10.53 13.80
N TYR A 260 2.43 -11.62 13.69
CA TYR A 260 2.99 -12.93 13.36
C TYR A 260 3.68 -12.92 12.00
N PHE A 261 3.05 -12.37 10.95
CA PHE A 261 3.67 -12.32 9.62
C PHE A 261 4.95 -11.47 9.60
N LYS A 262 5.01 -10.39 10.39
CA LYS A 262 6.24 -9.59 10.57
C LYS A 262 7.33 -10.39 11.29
N ILE A 263 6.99 -11.16 12.31
CA ILE A 263 7.94 -12.06 12.98
C ILE A 263 8.44 -13.13 12.01
N LEU A 264 7.58 -13.71 11.18
CA LEU A 264 8.01 -14.67 10.15
C LEU A 264 9.00 -14.04 9.16
N GLN A 265 8.75 -12.81 8.71
CA GLN A 265 9.70 -12.09 7.84
C GLN A 265 11.07 -11.92 8.52
N LEU A 266 11.10 -11.62 9.81
CA LEU A 266 12.32 -11.50 10.60
C LEU A 266 13.08 -12.83 10.75
N LEU A 267 12.35 -13.95 10.87
CA LEU A 267 12.90 -15.30 11.05
C LEU A 267 13.31 -15.99 9.73
N LEU A 268 12.95 -15.40 8.59
CA LEU A 268 13.31 -15.94 7.29
C LEU A 268 14.73 -15.54 6.89
N PRO A 269 15.48 -16.45 6.22
CA PRO A 269 16.74 -16.09 5.58
C PRO A 269 16.55 -14.92 4.61
N ALA A 270 17.53 -14.01 4.51
CA ALA A 270 17.42 -12.81 3.65
C ALA A 270 17.04 -13.13 2.19
N LYS A 271 17.52 -14.27 1.64
CA LYS A 271 17.17 -14.74 0.28
C LYS A 271 15.71 -15.19 0.11
N GLU A 272 15.01 -15.53 1.20
CA GLU A 272 13.63 -16.02 1.23
C GLU A 272 12.64 -15.00 1.80
N GLU A 273 13.06 -13.77 2.10
CA GLU A 273 12.20 -12.75 2.74
C GLU A 273 10.87 -12.51 2.01
N ARG A 274 10.89 -12.61 0.67
CA ARG A 274 9.71 -12.39 -0.16
C ARG A 274 8.70 -13.54 -0.13
N VAL A 275 9.01 -14.68 0.49
CA VAL A 275 8.13 -15.86 0.54
C VAL A 275 6.82 -15.52 1.25
N ILE A 276 6.85 -14.89 2.44
CA ILE A 276 5.62 -14.51 3.16
C ILE A 276 4.85 -13.41 2.42
N SER A 277 5.55 -12.47 1.81
CA SER A 277 4.92 -11.36 1.07
C SER A 277 4.24 -11.83 -0.21
N ARG A 278 4.65 -12.98 -0.76
CA ARG A 278 4.08 -13.62 -1.96
C ARG A 278 3.26 -14.87 -1.64
N SER A 279 3.09 -15.21 -0.36
CA SER A 279 2.35 -16.38 0.08
C SER A 279 0.85 -16.16 -0.09
N ASP A 280 0.22 -17.11 -0.75
CA ASP A 280 -1.21 -17.11 -1.01
C ASP A 280 -1.97 -17.52 0.27
N ILE A 281 -1.41 -18.44 1.06
CA ILE A 281 -1.92 -18.75 2.42
C ILE A 281 -1.95 -17.49 3.27
N ALA A 282 -0.85 -16.72 3.33
CA ALA A 282 -0.80 -15.47 4.09
C ALA A 282 -1.81 -14.44 3.56
N GLY A 283 -2.01 -14.39 2.24
CA GLY A 283 -3.02 -13.55 1.57
C GLY A 283 -4.45 -13.87 2.01
N LEU A 284 -4.84 -15.15 1.94
CA LEU A 284 -6.17 -15.63 2.35
C LEU A 284 -6.42 -15.39 3.85
N LEU A 285 -5.43 -15.65 4.71
CA LEU A 285 -5.55 -15.42 6.16
C LEU A 285 -5.73 -13.92 6.48
N LYS A 286 -4.98 -13.02 5.80
CA LYS A 286 -5.17 -11.56 5.93
C LYS A 286 -6.56 -11.12 5.48
N LYS A 287 -7.06 -11.67 4.37
CA LYS A 287 -8.41 -11.40 3.85
C LYS A 287 -9.48 -11.88 4.82
N ASN A 288 -9.35 -13.09 5.36
CA ASN A 288 -10.22 -13.65 6.38
C ASN A 288 -10.27 -12.76 7.64
N ASN A 289 -9.11 -12.38 8.19
CA ASN A 289 -9.02 -11.55 9.38
C ASN A 289 -9.70 -10.18 9.20
N ARG A 290 -9.65 -9.59 8.00
CA ARG A 290 -10.35 -8.33 7.69
C ARG A 290 -11.87 -8.45 7.90
N TYR A 291 -12.46 -9.59 7.55
CA TYR A 291 -13.89 -9.81 7.75
C TYR A 291 -14.25 -9.95 9.23
N TYR A 292 -13.46 -10.71 9.99
CA TYR A 292 -13.65 -10.83 11.44
C TYR A 292 -13.50 -9.47 12.14
N ARG A 293 -12.47 -8.67 11.80
CA ARG A 293 -12.30 -7.30 12.33
C ARG A 293 -13.48 -6.37 12.02
N ARG A 294 -14.13 -6.54 10.86
CA ARG A 294 -15.34 -5.76 10.52
C ARG A 294 -16.50 -6.06 11.46
N ILE A 295 -16.70 -7.34 11.79
CA ILE A 295 -17.74 -7.79 12.72
C ILE A 295 -17.38 -7.33 14.14
N ASP A 296 -16.12 -7.46 14.54
CA ASP A 296 -15.61 -6.99 15.83
C ASP A 296 -15.84 -5.50 16.06
N SER A 297 -15.53 -4.67 15.06
CA SER A 297 -15.76 -3.24 15.13
C SER A 297 -17.24 -2.86 15.29
N ILE A 298 -18.17 -3.71 14.83
CA ILE A 298 -19.62 -3.48 14.98
C ILE A 298 -20.05 -3.89 16.38
N LEU A 299 -19.70 -5.11 16.81
CA LEU A 299 -20.09 -5.65 18.10
C LEU A 299 -19.47 -4.89 19.27
N SER A 300 -18.18 -4.52 19.17
CA SER A 300 -17.51 -3.68 20.15
C SER A 300 -18.10 -2.26 20.27
N GLY A 301 -18.86 -1.81 19.26
CA GLY A 301 -19.61 -0.55 19.32
C GLY A 301 -21.01 -0.70 19.93
N LEU A 302 -21.50 -1.91 20.09
CA LEU A 302 -22.82 -2.23 20.65
C LEU A 302 -22.74 -2.74 22.08
N SER A 303 -21.68 -3.48 22.43
CA SER A 303 -21.43 -3.96 23.78
C SER A 303 -19.94 -3.96 24.13
N SER A 304 -19.63 -4.23 25.39
CA SER A 304 -18.25 -4.32 25.89
C SER A 304 -17.47 -5.55 25.39
N VAL A 305 -18.13 -6.44 24.65
CA VAL A 305 -17.58 -7.72 24.19
C VAL A 305 -16.80 -7.54 22.89
N ARG A 306 -15.60 -8.13 22.83
CA ARG A 306 -14.78 -8.19 21.61
C ARG A 306 -15.03 -9.50 20.88
N PHE A 307 -15.35 -9.41 19.60
CA PHE A 307 -15.38 -10.54 18.68
C PHE A 307 -14.00 -10.72 18.05
N THR A 308 -13.07 -11.28 18.83
CA THR A 308 -11.75 -11.61 18.32
C THR A 308 -11.63 -13.12 18.20
N PRO A 309 -11.67 -13.70 16.97
CA PRO A 309 -11.39 -15.12 16.83
C PRO A 309 -9.95 -15.39 17.31
N GLU A 310 -9.83 -16.30 18.28
CA GLU A 310 -8.54 -16.59 18.93
C GLU A 310 -7.66 -17.54 18.09
N PHE A 311 -7.38 -17.17 16.84
CA PHE A 311 -6.38 -17.89 16.03
C PHE A 311 -5.01 -17.69 16.67
N LYS A 312 -4.41 -18.75 17.20
CA LYS A 312 -3.14 -18.66 17.94
C LYS A 312 -2.01 -19.38 17.21
N VAL A 313 -0.82 -18.85 17.39
CA VAL A 313 0.45 -19.41 16.95
C VAL A 313 1.50 -19.17 18.03
N SER A 314 2.56 -19.96 17.97
CA SER A 314 3.68 -19.91 18.90
C SER A 314 4.91 -19.42 18.15
N VAL A 315 5.57 -18.41 18.70
CA VAL A 315 6.80 -17.83 18.15
C VAL A 315 7.93 -17.94 19.18
N PRO A 316 9.20 -18.08 18.75
CA PRO A 316 10.32 -18.07 19.67
C PRO A 316 10.39 -16.75 20.43
N TYR A 317 10.81 -16.82 21.69
CA TYR A 317 10.88 -15.68 22.60
C TYR A 317 12.23 -15.63 23.29
N TYR A 318 12.90 -14.52 23.10
CA TYR A 318 14.20 -14.19 23.67
C TYR A 318 13.98 -12.86 24.40
N PRO A 319 13.83 -12.85 25.74
CA PRO A 319 13.59 -11.62 26.48
C PRO A 319 14.79 -10.66 26.39
N LEU A 320 14.51 -9.37 26.21
CA LEU A 320 15.53 -8.32 26.25
C LEU A 320 15.78 -7.92 27.70
N ASN A 321 17.03 -7.95 28.14
CA ASN A 321 17.40 -7.37 29.44
C ASN A 321 17.44 -5.83 29.36
N ASP A 322 17.44 -5.15 30.51
CA ASP A 322 17.39 -3.69 30.58
C ASP A 322 18.53 -3.00 29.82
N THR A 323 19.73 -3.60 29.84
CA THR A 323 20.90 -3.09 29.12
C THR A 323 20.69 -3.18 27.61
N GLN A 324 20.23 -4.33 27.11
CA GLN A 324 19.92 -4.55 25.70
C GLN A 324 18.79 -3.62 25.21
N ARG A 325 17.74 -3.43 26.02
CA ARG A 325 16.65 -2.51 25.70
C ARG A 325 17.17 -1.08 25.54
N LYS A 326 17.98 -0.60 26.50
CA LYS A 326 18.61 0.74 26.41
C LYS A 326 19.49 0.90 25.17
N MET A 327 20.23 -0.14 24.77
CA MET A 327 21.06 -0.10 23.56
C MET A 327 20.21 -0.03 22.29
N ILE A 328 19.11 -0.79 22.22
CA ILE A 328 18.15 -0.72 21.11
C ILE A 328 17.47 0.66 21.06
N ASP A 329 16.99 1.18 22.19
CA ASP A 329 16.36 2.50 22.27
C ASP A 329 17.35 3.60 21.82
N SER A 330 18.62 3.48 22.22
CA SER A 330 19.69 4.36 21.75
C SER A 330 19.93 4.24 20.24
N THR A 331 19.83 3.03 19.68
CA THR A 331 19.99 2.79 18.24
C THR A 331 18.86 3.46 17.46
N VAL A 332 17.62 3.28 17.90
CA VAL A 332 16.43 3.93 17.33
C VAL A 332 16.56 5.46 17.40
N PHE A 333 16.98 5.99 18.56
CA PHE A 333 17.16 7.42 18.77
C PHE A 333 18.18 8.03 17.78
N TYR A 334 19.35 7.42 17.64
CA TYR A 334 20.36 7.91 16.70
C TYR A 334 19.92 7.75 15.25
N TYR A 335 19.30 6.63 14.89
CA TYR A 335 18.70 6.44 13.57
C TYR A 335 17.70 7.57 13.24
N GLN A 336 16.77 7.88 14.13
CA GLN A 336 15.77 8.94 13.90
C GLN A 336 16.43 10.31 13.72
N LYS A 337 17.50 10.61 14.45
CA LYS A 337 18.29 11.84 14.25
C LYS A 337 19.00 11.86 12.90
N SER A 338 19.71 10.79 12.57
CA SER A 338 20.39 10.61 11.29
C SER A 338 19.42 10.73 10.12
N LYS A 339 18.25 10.11 10.23
CA LYS A 339 17.21 10.15 9.20
C LYS A 339 16.69 11.57 8.96
N LYS A 340 16.42 12.34 10.03
CA LYS A 340 16.04 13.75 9.91
C LYS A 340 17.09 14.60 9.20
N ILE A 341 18.36 14.42 9.54
CA ILE A 341 19.46 15.14 8.88
C ILE A 341 19.55 14.73 7.41
N SER A 342 19.54 13.43 7.15
CA SER A 342 19.62 12.89 5.79
C SER A 342 18.46 13.38 4.91
N ASP A 343 17.22 13.34 5.42
CA ASP A 343 16.05 13.81 4.69
C ASP A 343 16.11 15.30 4.41
N PHE A 344 16.60 16.10 5.37
CA PHE A 344 16.84 17.53 5.17
C PHE A 344 17.89 17.77 4.06
N LEU A 345 19.06 17.12 4.14
CA LEU A 345 20.15 17.33 3.18
C LEU A 345 19.87 16.78 1.78
N SER A 346 19.08 15.70 1.68
CA SER A 346 18.78 15.06 0.39
C SER A 346 17.71 15.83 -0.39
N ASN A 347 16.78 16.47 0.31
CA ASN A 347 15.66 17.21 -0.29
C ASN A 347 15.94 18.72 -0.45
N ASP A 348 17.10 19.21 0.00
CA ASP A 348 17.47 20.61 -0.16
C ASP A 348 17.88 20.93 -1.60
N THR A 349 17.10 21.81 -2.25
CA THR A 349 17.29 22.18 -3.66
C THR A 349 18.55 23.00 -3.90
N GLN A 350 18.96 23.84 -2.95
CA GLN A 350 20.19 24.62 -3.03
C GLN A 350 21.42 23.72 -3.01
N LEU A 351 21.41 22.70 -2.16
CA LEU A 351 22.47 21.71 -2.12
C LEU A 351 22.50 20.88 -3.40
N ASN A 352 21.34 20.46 -3.91
CA ASN A 352 21.25 19.69 -5.16
C ASN A 352 21.79 20.47 -6.38
N ILE A 353 21.53 21.78 -6.47
CA ILE A 353 22.12 22.62 -7.52
C ILE A 353 23.63 22.81 -7.28
N ARG A 354 24.06 23.03 -6.04
CA ARG A 354 25.47 23.21 -5.71
C ARG A 354 26.32 21.98 -6.01
N LYS A 355 25.78 20.76 -5.88
CA LYS A 355 26.46 19.50 -6.27
C LYS A 355 26.97 19.52 -7.72
N LEU A 356 26.35 20.31 -8.60
CA LEU A 356 26.78 20.43 -10.00
C LEU A 356 28.06 21.26 -10.17
N SER A 357 28.38 22.12 -9.22
CA SER A 357 29.48 23.11 -9.35
C SER A 357 30.59 22.98 -8.31
N ASP A 358 30.27 22.51 -7.10
CA ASP A 358 31.21 22.36 -5.99
C ASP A 358 31.57 20.88 -5.80
N LYS A 359 32.83 20.55 -6.09
CA LYS A 359 33.36 19.18 -5.98
C LYS A 359 33.30 18.60 -4.58
N GLU A 360 33.43 19.43 -3.55
CA GLU A 360 33.34 18.97 -2.15
C GLU A 360 31.89 18.67 -1.80
N VAL A 361 30.94 19.53 -2.20
CA VAL A 361 29.50 19.26 -2.02
C VAL A 361 29.06 18.02 -2.77
N GLN A 362 29.55 17.84 -4.01
CA GLN A 362 29.30 16.63 -4.80
C GLN A 362 29.85 15.38 -4.11
N SER A 363 31.09 15.42 -3.64
CA SER A 363 31.74 14.30 -2.94
C SER A 363 30.98 13.91 -1.67
N LEU A 364 30.60 14.90 -0.85
CA LEU A 364 29.82 14.66 0.37
C LEU A 364 28.39 14.20 0.06
N GLY A 365 27.78 14.68 -1.03
CA GLY A 365 26.49 14.21 -1.52
C GLY A 365 26.53 12.71 -1.87
N ASN A 366 27.56 12.26 -2.58
CA ASN A 366 27.75 10.84 -2.89
C ASN A 366 27.98 9.99 -1.62
N VAL A 367 28.65 10.55 -0.60
CA VAL A 367 28.82 9.88 0.71
C VAL A 367 27.48 9.77 1.43
N LEU A 368 26.66 10.83 1.42
CA LEU A 368 25.31 10.83 2.00
C LEU A 368 24.42 9.76 1.37
N GLU A 369 24.41 9.65 0.04
CA GLU A 369 23.64 8.60 -0.68
C GLU A 369 24.07 7.20 -0.24
N ARG A 370 25.38 6.94 -0.16
CA ARG A 370 25.90 5.63 0.31
C ARG A 370 25.55 5.34 1.77
N ILE A 371 25.58 6.35 2.64
CA ILE A 371 25.15 6.21 4.04
C ILE A 371 23.66 5.87 4.11
N ASN A 372 22.83 6.52 3.28
CA ASN A 372 21.40 6.27 3.22
C ASN A 372 21.10 4.82 2.85
N GLU A 373 21.64 4.37 1.72
CA GLU A 373 21.38 3.02 1.17
C GLU A 373 21.96 1.91 2.05
N ARG A 374 23.22 2.05 2.51
CA ARG A 374 23.93 0.93 3.17
C ARG A 374 23.79 0.92 4.70
N ILE A 375 23.41 2.04 5.31
CA ILE A 375 23.35 2.16 6.76
C ILE A 375 21.95 2.56 7.24
N LEU A 376 21.39 3.68 6.75
CA LEU A 376 20.11 4.17 7.28
C LEU A 376 18.92 3.32 6.87
N GLU A 377 18.88 2.77 5.65
CA GLU A 377 17.81 1.86 5.23
C GLU A 377 17.74 0.60 6.12
N PRO A 378 18.83 -0.18 6.30
CA PRO A 378 18.84 -1.31 7.24
C PRO A 378 18.53 -0.93 8.70
N LEU A 379 19.06 0.20 9.18
CA LEU A 379 18.74 0.70 10.53
C LEU A 379 17.27 1.11 10.66
N GLY A 380 16.65 1.60 9.59
CA GLY A 380 15.24 1.95 9.55
C GLY A 380 14.34 0.73 9.64
N GLU A 381 14.68 -0.35 8.94
CA GLU A 381 13.98 -1.62 9.12
C GLU A 381 14.11 -2.14 10.55
N LEU A 382 15.34 -2.14 11.10
CA LEU A 382 15.56 -2.52 12.49
C LEU A 382 14.75 -1.66 13.47
N SER A 383 14.65 -0.35 13.21
CA SER A 383 13.85 0.58 13.99
C SER A 383 12.35 0.23 13.95
N ASP A 384 11.77 -0.12 12.79
CA ASP A 384 10.37 -0.57 12.67
C ASP A 384 10.11 -1.83 13.52
N TYR A 385 11.06 -2.78 13.52
CA TYR A 385 10.95 -3.98 14.37
C TYR A 385 11.11 -3.67 15.87
N ALA A 386 11.98 -2.71 16.22
CA ALA A 386 12.19 -2.30 17.60
C ALA A 386 10.97 -1.59 18.19
N GLU A 387 10.40 -0.62 17.46
CA GLU A 387 9.23 0.17 17.89
C GLU A 387 7.97 -0.71 18.07
N ARG A 388 7.90 -1.84 17.35
CA ARG A 388 6.82 -2.83 17.46
C ARG A 388 7.09 -3.93 18.51
N ASP A 389 8.17 -3.84 19.28
CA ASP A 389 8.61 -4.83 20.28
C ASP A 389 8.76 -6.25 19.68
N LEU A 390 9.28 -6.35 18.44
CA LEU A 390 9.43 -7.62 17.72
C LEU A 390 10.83 -8.22 17.80
N LEU A 391 11.84 -7.43 18.18
CA LEU A 391 13.22 -7.90 18.32
C LEU A 391 13.40 -8.95 19.43
N GLN A 392 12.42 -9.09 20.33
CA GLN A 392 12.35 -10.19 21.29
C GLN A 392 12.06 -11.56 20.65
N HIS A 393 11.80 -11.63 19.35
CA HIS A 393 11.53 -12.88 18.64
C HIS A 393 12.69 -13.37 17.77
N VAL A 394 13.86 -12.71 17.85
CA VAL A 394 15.06 -13.11 17.11
C VAL A 394 16.28 -13.19 18.04
N LYS A 395 17.20 -14.11 17.72
CA LYS A 395 18.48 -14.22 18.42
C LYS A 395 19.34 -12.98 18.18
N ARG A 396 20.06 -12.56 19.21
CA ARG A 396 20.82 -11.31 19.17
C ARG A 396 21.97 -11.41 18.19
N GLU A 397 22.68 -12.54 18.17
CA GLU A 397 23.78 -12.80 17.24
C GLU A 397 23.37 -12.90 15.75
N LYS A 398 22.08 -12.85 15.44
CA LYS A 398 21.55 -12.91 14.08
C LYS A 398 21.04 -11.56 13.56
N LEU A 399 21.01 -10.53 14.41
CA LEU A 399 20.48 -9.22 14.03
C LEU A 399 21.29 -8.59 12.90
N VAL A 400 22.62 -8.58 12.99
CA VAL A 400 23.43 -7.96 11.93
C VAL A 400 23.30 -8.73 10.62
N GLN A 401 23.39 -10.06 10.65
CA GLN A 401 23.26 -10.90 9.45
C GLN A 401 21.88 -10.80 8.78
N ARG A 402 20.85 -10.43 9.55
CA ARG A 402 19.49 -10.27 9.06
C ARG A 402 19.34 -9.01 8.20
N PHE A 403 19.92 -7.89 8.62
CA PHE A 403 19.76 -6.59 7.96
C PHE A 403 20.93 -6.23 7.03
N TRP A 404 22.11 -6.83 7.21
CA TRP A 404 23.30 -6.62 6.36
C TRP A 404 23.72 -7.93 5.67
N LYS A 405 23.78 -7.90 4.33
CA LYS A 405 24.01 -9.11 3.50
C LYS A 405 25.35 -9.78 3.77
N ASN A 406 26.38 -8.98 4.02
CA ASN A 406 27.73 -9.46 4.32
C ASN A 406 28.00 -9.47 5.84
N GLY A 407 26.93 -9.33 6.64
CA GLY A 407 27.01 -9.27 8.09
C GLY A 407 27.93 -8.15 8.57
N LYS A 408 28.70 -8.44 9.62
CA LYS A 408 29.56 -7.48 10.30
C LYS A 408 30.75 -7.00 9.47
N GLU A 409 31.19 -7.79 8.48
CA GLU A 409 32.34 -7.43 7.63
C GLU A 409 32.06 -6.16 6.82
N GLU A 410 30.80 -5.93 6.47
CA GLU A 410 30.36 -4.75 5.73
C GLU A 410 30.71 -3.44 6.45
N PHE A 411 30.82 -3.47 7.78
CA PHE A 411 31.07 -2.26 8.58
C PHE A 411 32.49 -1.73 8.43
N ASN A 412 33.44 -2.56 7.98
CA ASN A 412 34.80 -2.11 7.69
C ASN A 412 34.84 -1.18 6.47
N ASP A 413 33.94 -1.40 5.50
CA ASP A 413 33.84 -0.57 4.29
C ASP A 413 33.33 0.84 4.62
N TYR A 414 32.61 1.01 5.72
CA TYR A 414 31.99 2.29 6.09
C TYR A 414 33.00 3.35 6.54
N LYS A 415 34.26 2.94 6.81
CA LYS A 415 35.38 3.88 7.00
C LYS A 415 35.58 4.76 5.76
N ALA A 416 35.30 4.25 4.56
CA ALA A 416 35.33 5.03 3.32
C ALA A 416 34.28 6.16 3.30
N TYR A 417 33.26 6.09 4.16
CA TYR A 417 32.20 7.10 4.31
C TYR A 417 32.46 8.04 5.50
N GLY A 418 33.55 7.80 6.25
CA GLY A 418 33.85 8.52 7.49
C GLY A 418 33.11 7.99 8.71
N VAL A 419 32.46 6.82 8.63
CA VAL A 419 31.83 6.16 9.78
C VAL A 419 32.81 5.15 10.36
N VAL A 420 33.32 5.41 11.56
CA VAL A 420 34.35 4.58 12.21
C VAL A 420 33.79 3.95 13.48
N ILE A 421 33.82 2.62 13.54
CA ILE A 421 33.46 1.86 14.74
C ILE A 421 34.74 1.55 15.51
N ASP A 422 34.90 2.14 16.70
CA ASP A 422 36.12 2.01 17.53
C ASP A 422 36.27 0.65 18.21
N LYS A 423 35.24 -0.19 18.14
CA LYS A 423 35.19 -1.50 18.79
C LYS A 423 35.67 -2.62 17.85
N ASN A 424 36.21 -3.69 18.44
CA ASN A 424 36.53 -4.90 17.68
C ASN A 424 35.24 -5.59 17.20
N ILE A 425 34.89 -5.37 15.93
CA ILE A 425 33.66 -5.81 15.30
C ILE A 425 33.42 -7.33 15.47
N GLU A 426 34.47 -8.16 15.47
CA GLU A 426 34.31 -9.62 15.58
C GLU A 426 33.92 -10.10 16.99
N GLN A 427 34.33 -9.37 18.02
CA GLN A 427 34.21 -9.81 19.42
C GLN A 427 33.02 -9.20 20.16
N VAL A 428 32.36 -8.21 19.56
CA VAL A 428 31.28 -7.46 20.21
C VAL A 428 29.91 -7.99 19.78
N GLN A 429 28.96 -7.96 20.72
CA GLN A 429 27.58 -8.36 20.46
C GLN A 429 26.93 -7.45 19.40
N ASP A 430 26.07 -8.03 18.58
CA ASP A 430 25.38 -7.33 17.49
C ASP A 430 24.68 -6.06 17.96
N ILE A 431 23.90 -6.12 19.05
CA ILE A 431 23.18 -4.96 19.60
C ILE A 431 24.13 -3.81 19.95
N GLU A 432 25.29 -4.14 20.52
CA GLU A 432 26.27 -3.13 20.92
C GLU A 432 26.99 -2.51 19.72
N ILE A 433 27.26 -3.30 18.67
CA ILE A 433 27.81 -2.79 17.40
C ILE A 433 26.79 -1.89 16.70
N LEU A 434 25.51 -2.27 16.69
CA LEU A 434 24.44 -1.49 16.05
C LEU A 434 24.23 -0.13 16.74
N GLN A 435 24.34 -0.11 18.07
CA GLN A 435 24.35 1.14 18.82
C GLN A 435 25.53 2.04 18.40
N GLU A 436 26.73 1.48 18.30
CA GLU A 436 27.91 2.25 17.88
C GLU A 436 27.78 2.73 16.44
N LEU A 437 27.37 1.86 15.52
CA LEU A 437 27.13 2.18 14.11
C LEU A 437 26.14 3.35 13.97
N SER A 438 24.98 3.29 14.64
CA SER A 438 23.96 4.35 14.56
C SER A 438 24.49 5.68 15.13
N LYS A 439 25.21 5.65 16.25
CA LYS A 439 25.81 6.85 16.85
C LYS A 439 26.87 7.48 15.93
N GLN A 440 27.78 6.68 15.39
CA GLN A 440 28.85 7.17 14.51
C GLN A 440 28.28 7.69 13.18
N THR A 441 27.23 7.05 12.69
CA THR A 441 26.50 7.53 11.50
C THR A 441 25.84 8.87 11.77
N PHE A 442 25.23 9.07 12.96
CA PHE A 442 24.71 10.37 13.36
C PHE A 442 25.80 11.44 13.39
N LEU A 443 26.93 11.19 14.06
CA LEU A 443 28.03 12.14 14.13
C LEU A 443 28.54 12.53 12.74
N ARG A 444 28.71 11.53 11.86
CA ARG A 444 29.16 11.77 10.49
C ARG A 444 28.17 12.60 9.68
N LEU A 445 26.87 12.35 9.81
CA LEU A 445 25.84 13.14 9.12
C LEU A 445 25.73 14.55 9.68
N ASP A 446 25.95 14.73 10.99
CA ASP A 446 25.99 16.03 11.65
C ASP A 446 27.16 16.88 11.10
N GLU A 447 28.35 16.29 10.94
CA GLU A 447 29.50 16.93 10.30
C GLU A 447 29.20 17.34 8.85
N ILE A 448 28.56 16.46 8.07
CA ILE A 448 28.17 16.77 6.69
C ILE A 448 27.17 17.93 6.67
N ARG A 449 26.21 17.94 7.61
CA ARG A 449 25.25 19.04 7.75
C ARG A 449 25.94 20.36 8.01
N GLU A 450 26.90 20.42 8.94
CA GLU A 450 27.62 21.66 9.25
C GLU A 450 28.38 22.21 8.03
N VAL A 451 29.02 21.33 7.24
CA VAL A 451 29.69 21.75 6.00
C VAL A 451 28.67 22.28 4.98
N PHE A 452 27.50 21.64 4.86
CA PHE A 452 26.46 22.07 3.93
C PHE A 452 25.80 23.39 4.35
N GLU A 453 25.45 23.54 5.62
CA GLU A 453 24.87 24.77 6.18
C GLU A 453 25.83 25.96 6.03
N SER A 454 27.14 25.76 6.20
CA SER A 454 28.13 26.82 5.97
C SER A 454 28.19 27.32 4.51
N LYS A 455 27.63 26.55 3.56
CA LYS A 455 27.60 26.87 2.13
C LYS A 455 26.23 27.38 1.65
N VAL A 456 25.24 27.48 2.53
CA VAL A 456 23.88 27.97 2.24
C VAL A 456 23.73 29.43 2.70
N TYR A 457 23.16 30.32 1.87
CA TYR A 457 23.02 31.78 2.15
C TYR A 457 21.72 32.11 2.92
N SER A 458 21.48 33.36 3.37
CA SER A 458 20.41 33.75 4.33
C SER A 458 19.05 34.21 3.75
N GLU A 459 18.03 34.27 4.63
CA GLU A 459 16.63 33.80 4.45
C GLU A 459 15.65 34.55 3.52
N THR A 460 15.74 35.86 3.25
CA THR A 460 14.57 36.56 2.63
C THR A 460 14.60 36.67 1.11
N LYS A 461 15.76 36.90 0.48
CA LYS A 461 15.94 36.72 -0.98
C LYS A 461 16.13 35.25 -1.36
N GLN A 462 16.21 34.38 -0.36
CA GLN A 462 16.39 32.95 -0.51
C GLN A 462 15.10 32.27 -0.93
N GLN A 463 13.92 32.67 -0.43
CA GLN A 463 12.65 32.04 -0.82
C GLN A 463 12.36 32.16 -2.33
N GLU A 464 12.51 33.34 -2.91
CA GLU A 464 12.32 33.51 -4.35
C GLU A 464 13.38 32.74 -5.17
N ALA A 465 14.61 32.66 -4.68
CA ALA A 465 15.65 31.84 -5.31
C ALA A 465 15.33 30.34 -5.18
N VAL A 466 14.86 29.90 -4.01
CA VAL A 466 14.48 28.50 -3.72
C VAL A 466 13.31 28.08 -4.60
N GLU A 467 12.28 28.90 -4.77
CA GLU A 467 11.15 28.61 -5.66
C GLU A 467 11.61 28.41 -7.11
N LEU A 468 12.49 29.29 -7.60
CA LEU A 468 13.07 29.13 -8.94
C LEU A 468 13.94 27.87 -9.02
N GLU A 469 14.74 27.60 -8.00
CA GLU A 469 15.64 26.45 -7.92
C GLU A 469 14.89 25.11 -7.83
N GLU A 470 13.77 25.07 -7.10
CA GLU A 470 12.82 23.95 -7.09
C GLU A 470 12.26 23.70 -8.49
N GLU A 471 11.84 24.75 -9.19
CA GLU A 471 11.32 24.63 -10.55
C GLU A 471 12.40 24.14 -11.53
N MET A 472 13.63 24.63 -11.40
CA MET A 472 14.78 24.19 -12.20
C MET A 472 15.13 22.71 -11.97
N ILE A 473 15.14 22.26 -10.71
CA ILE A 473 15.41 20.84 -10.38
C ILE A 473 14.29 19.95 -10.92
N LEU A 474 13.03 20.36 -10.78
CA LEU A 474 11.89 19.62 -11.31
C LEU A 474 11.99 19.43 -12.83
N GLN A 475 12.37 20.47 -13.57
CA GLN A 475 12.56 20.39 -15.02
C GLN A 475 13.77 19.53 -15.40
N LEU A 476 14.87 19.59 -14.64
CA LEU A 476 16.01 18.70 -14.84
C LEU A 476 15.64 17.23 -14.60
N ASP A 477 14.87 16.94 -13.56
CA ASP A 477 14.43 15.58 -13.26
C ASP A 477 13.47 15.03 -14.34
N GLN A 478 12.63 15.88 -14.92
CA GLN A 478 11.81 15.53 -16.10
C GLN A 478 12.68 15.18 -17.33
N LEU A 479 13.78 15.91 -17.56
CA LEU A 479 14.74 15.58 -18.63
C LEU A 479 15.48 14.27 -18.36
N LYS A 480 15.90 14.02 -17.11
CA LYS A 480 16.53 12.74 -16.72
C LYS A 480 15.58 11.57 -16.92
N GLU A 481 14.31 11.73 -16.54
CA GLU A 481 13.30 10.70 -16.77
C GLU A 481 13.05 10.47 -18.26
N SER A 482 12.97 11.53 -19.06
CA SER A 482 12.85 11.44 -20.52
C SER A 482 14.05 10.71 -21.16
N THR A 483 15.26 10.93 -20.62
CA THR A 483 16.49 10.23 -21.02
C THR A 483 16.41 8.74 -20.65
N ARG A 484 15.95 8.42 -19.44
CA ARG A 484 15.78 7.04 -19.00
C ARG A 484 14.78 6.28 -19.86
N LEU A 485 13.67 6.93 -20.24
CA LEU A 485 12.65 6.37 -21.13
C LEU A 485 13.18 6.19 -22.55
N SER A 486 14.01 7.12 -23.05
CA SER A 486 14.59 7.05 -24.40
C SER A 486 15.66 5.97 -24.57
N GLN A 487 16.27 5.50 -23.47
CA GLN A 487 17.25 4.42 -23.46
C GLN A 487 16.64 2.99 -23.47
N GLY A 488 15.32 2.85 -23.51
CA GLY A 488 14.67 1.55 -23.64
C GLY A 488 14.88 0.90 -25.02
N ASP A 489 14.73 -0.43 -25.10
CA ASP A 489 14.95 -1.22 -26.34
C ASP A 489 14.06 -0.80 -27.53
N THR A 490 13.02 -0.01 -27.29
CA THR A 490 12.02 0.40 -28.29
C THR A 490 12.36 1.69 -29.03
N ILE A 491 13.30 2.52 -28.53
CA ILE A 491 13.63 3.82 -29.11
C ILE A 491 15.03 3.76 -29.75
N PRO A 492 15.19 4.13 -31.04
CA PRO A 492 16.49 4.09 -31.69
C PRO A 492 17.50 5.06 -31.04
N LYS A 493 18.76 4.62 -30.95
CA LYS A 493 19.83 5.34 -30.25
C LYS A 493 19.98 6.82 -30.63
N VAL A 494 19.78 7.18 -31.90
CA VAL A 494 19.92 8.58 -32.38
C VAL A 494 18.93 9.53 -31.68
N TYR A 495 17.75 9.05 -31.29
CA TYR A 495 16.79 9.84 -30.52
C TYR A 495 17.22 9.95 -29.05
N ALA A 496 17.74 8.87 -28.47
CA ALA A 496 18.27 8.87 -27.11
C ALA A 496 19.44 9.85 -26.96
N ASP A 497 20.38 9.83 -27.91
CA ASP A 497 21.54 10.73 -27.95
C ASP A 497 21.12 12.22 -28.00
N ALA A 498 20.01 12.53 -28.69
CA ALA A 498 19.48 13.90 -28.76
C ALA A 498 18.86 14.34 -27.41
N VAL A 499 18.09 13.49 -26.74
CA VAL A 499 17.55 13.79 -25.40
C VAL A 499 18.66 13.91 -24.36
N GLU A 500 19.66 13.04 -24.44
CA GLU A 500 20.84 13.10 -23.56
C GLU A 500 21.61 14.41 -23.74
N LYS A 501 21.76 14.90 -24.98
CA LYS A 501 22.38 16.20 -25.23
C LYS A 501 21.60 17.37 -24.60
N LEU A 502 20.26 17.37 -24.67
CA LEU A 502 19.44 18.39 -23.99
C LEU A 502 19.64 18.36 -22.47
N LYS A 503 19.74 17.16 -21.89
CA LYS A 503 20.02 16.97 -20.46
C LYS A 503 21.41 17.50 -20.09
N ASP A 504 22.43 17.19 -20.88
CA ASP A 504 23.80 17.67 -20.65
C ASP A 504 23.89 19.20 -20.75
N ASP A 505 23.23 19.81 -21.74
CA ASP A 505 23.18 21.27 -21.89
C ASP A 505 22.44 21.93 -20.72
N ALA A 506 21.36 21.33 -20.23
CA ALA A 506 20.66 21.76 -19.02
C ALA A 506 21.54 21.70 -17.76
N GLU A 507 22.29 20.61 -17.58
CA GLU A 507 23.22 20.44 -16.46
C GLU A 507 24.36 21.46 -16.52
N GLU A 508 24.88 21.79 -17.71
CA GLU A 508 25.89 22.83 -17.90
C GLU A 508 25.35 24.23 -17.53
N MET A 509 24.13 24.55 -17.93
CA MET A 509 23.48 25.82 -17.56
C MET A 509 23.28 25.93 -16.05
N LEU A 510 22.81 24.86 -15.39
CA LEU A 510 22.65 24.83 -13.94
C LEU A 510 23.99 24.90 -13.20
N THR A 511 25.03 24.27 -13.74
CA THR A 511 26.40 24.38 -13.22
C THR A 511 26.90 25.83 -13.28
N THR A 512 26.59 26.55 -14.37
CA THR A 512 26.94 27.96 -14.53
C THR A 512 26.15 28.82 -13.55
N TYR A 513 24.84 28.59 -13.44
CA TYR A 513 23.97 29.26 -12.47
C TYR A 513 24.44 29.07 -11.01
N ALA A 514 24.84 27.85 -10.65
CA ALA A 514 25.28 27.50 -9.30
C ALA A 514 26.55 28.26 -8.86
N LYS A 515 27.37 28.72 -9.80
CA LYS A 515 28.60 29.51 -9.55
C LYS A 515 28.34 30.99 -9.29
N ILE A 516 27.11 31.48 -9.53
CA ILE A 516 26.77 32.89 -9.33
C ILE A 516 26.68 33.18 -7.83
N ILE A 517 27.55 34.07 -7.34
CA ILE A 517 27.62 34.45 -5.92
C ILE A 517 26.64 35.59 -5.62
N ASN A 518 26.46 36.52 -6.56
CA ASN A 518 25.60 37.68 -6.37
C ASN A 518 24.11 37.27 -6.42
N VAL A 519 23.36 37.53 -5.34
CA VAL A 519 21.96 37.10 -5.21
C VAL A 519 21.04 37.75 -6.25
N ASP A 520 21.24 39.02 -6.58
CA ASP A 520 20.38 39.74 -7.55
C ASP A 520 20.63 39.26 -8.99
N GLU A 521 21.88 39.01 -9.33
CA GLU A 521 22.26 38.38 -10.61
C GLU A 521 21.73 36.94 -10.68
N LYS A 522 21.81 36.21 -9.57
CA LYS A 522 21.32 34.83 -9.47
C LYS A 522 19.80 34.76 -9.66
N LEU A 523 19.02 35.64 -9.04
CA LEU A 523 17.56 35.70 -9.23
C LEU A 523 17.17 36.00 -10.69
N ASN A 524 17.81 36.99 -11.33
CA ASN A 524 17.52 37.33 -12.72
C ASN A 524 17.90 36.19 -13.69
N THR A 525 19.05 35.56 -13.45
CA THR A 525 19.49 34.41 -14.25
C THR A 525 18.56 33.22 -14.02
N GLY A 526 18.14 32.96 -12.79
CA GLY A 526 17.22 31.88 -12.43
C GLY A 526 15.87 31.99 -13.13
N LYS A 527 15.26 33.19 -13.16
CA LYS A 527 13.99 33.44 -13.90
C LYS A 527 14.11 33.14 -15.39
N THR A 528 15.25 33.45 -15.98
CA THR A 528 15.52 33.18 -17.40
C THR A 528 15.75 31.69 -17.61
N LEU A 529 16.49 31.05 -16.70
CA LEU A 529 16.86 29.65 -16.78
C LEU A 529 15.68 28.69 -16.60
N VAL A 530 14.73 29.01 -15.72
CA VAL A 530 13.46 28.27 -15.56
C VAL A 530 12.70 28.18 -16.88
N ASN A 531 12.52 29.30 -17.58
CA ASN A 531 11.85 29.29 -18.89
C ASN A 531 12.63 28.49 -19.93
N CYS A 532 13.95 28.57 -19.84
CA CYS A 532 14.83 27.86 -20.75
C CYS A 532 14.73 26.33 -20.57
N LEU A 533 14.91 25.85 -19.35
CA LEU A 533 14.84 24.43 -19.02
C LEU A 533 13.47 23.84 -19.34
N LYS A 534 12.38 24.61 -19.17
CA LYS A 534 11.05 24.23 -19.65
C LYS A 534 11.01 23.97 -21.16
N ASN A 535 11.61 24.84 -21.97
CA ASN A 535 11.66 24.65 -23.42
C ASN A 535 12.47 23.40 -23.80
N TYR A 536 13.52 23.07 -23.05
CA TYR A 536 14.27 21.82 -23.25
C TYR A 536 13.46 20.58 -22.88
N VAL A 537 12.70 20.61 -21.78
CA VAL A 537 11.76 19.53 -21.43
C VAL A 537 10.78 19.29 -22.58
N GLU A 538 10.13 20.36 -23.07
CA GLU A 538 9.18 20.25 -24.18
C GLU A 538 9.84 19.73 -25.46
N ALA A 539 11.07 20.13 -25.76
CA ALA A 539 11.84 19.60 -26.89
C ALA A 539 12.15 18.11 -26.72
N GLY A 540 12.54 17.68 -25.51
CA GLY A 540 12.77 16.27 -25.17
C GLY A 540 11.50 15.42 -25.32
N GLU A 541 10.34 15.92 -24.90
CA GLU A 541 9.06 15.26 -25.13
C GLU A 541 8.72 15.10 -26.62
N VAL A 542 9.03 16.09 -27.45
CA VAL A 542 8.84 15.99 -28.89
C VAL A 542 9.77 14.92 -29.47
N VAL A 543 11.05 14.92 -29.09
CA VAL A 543 12.03 13.92 -29.56
C VAL A 543 11.60 12.50 -29.20
N THR A 544 11.11 12.27 -27.98
CA THR A 544 10.65 10.94 -27.54
C THR A 544 9.39 10.46 -28.27
N LYS A 545 8.56 11.37 -28.79
CA LYS A 545 7.36 11.05 -29.61
C LYS A 545 7.67 10.81 -31.09
N LEU A 546 8.81 11.29 -31.60
CA LEU A 546 9.17 11.19 -33.03
C LEU A 546 9.19 9.75 -33.58
N PRO A 547 9.72 8.73 -32.89
CA PRO A 547 9.70 7.36 -33.41
C PRO A 547 8.28 6.83 -33.65
N GLU A 548 7.35 7.11 -32.74
CA GLU A 548 5.95 6.71 -32.88
C GLU A 548 5.28 7.49 -34.03
N GLN A 549 5.50 8.81 -34.10
CA GLN A 549 5.01 9.64 -35.20
C GLN A 549 5.54 9.16 -36.55
N GLN A 550 6.81 8.80 -36.64
CA GLN A 550 7.42 8.26 -37.85
C GLN A 550 6.77 6.94 -38.27
N ASN A 551 6.53 6.02 -37.31
CA ASN A 551 5.83 4.77 -37.58
C ASN A 551 4.38 5.00 -38.03
N TYR A 552 3.68 5.94 -37.40
CA TYR A 552 2.31 6.28 -37.77
C TYR A 552 2.24 6.88 -39.19
N ILE A 553 3.15 7.80 -39.54
CA ILE A 553 3.26 8.34 -40.91
C ILE A 553 3.59 7.21 -41.90
N GLN A 554 4.53 6.33 -41.57
CA GLN A 554 4.87 5.18 -42.43
C GLN A 554 3.65 4.29 -42.70
N GLN A 555 2.84 4.00 -41.68
CA GLN A 555 1.59 3.24 -41.82
C GLN A 555 0.56 3.97 -42.69
N LYS A 556 0.36 5.27 -42.47
CA LYS A 556 -0.59 6.07 -43.26
C LYS A 556 -0.23 6.18 -44.73
N TYR A 557 1.07 6.11 -45.04
CA TYR A 557 1.60 6.12 -46.40
C TYR A 557 1.71 4.72 -47.01
N THR A 558 1.16 3.69 -46.37
CA THR A 558 1.16 2.31 -46.86
C THR A 558 -0.27 1.88 -47.16
N ASP A 559 -0.53 1.52 -48.42
CA ASP A 559 -1.85 1.05 -48.87
C ASP A 559 -1.80 -0.45 -49.15
N ALA A 560 -2.89 -1.14 -48.85
CA ALA A 560 -3.08 -2.55 -49.19
C ALA A 560 -3.46 -2.66 -50.67
N VAL A 561 -2.53 -3.13 -51.50
CA VAL A 561 -2.72 -3.29 -52.95
C VAL A 561 -2.80 -4.78 -53.29
N TRP A 562 -3.79 -5.15 -54.10
CA TRP A 562 -3.90 -6.51 -54.61
C TRP A 562 -2.77 -6.79 -55.61
N ASN A 563 -1.89 -7.74 -55.31
CA ASN A 563 -0.88 -8.19 -56.25
C ASN A 563 -1.46 -9.25 -57.19
N PRO A 564 -1.65 -8.95 -58.49
CA PRO A 564 -2.26 -9.87 -59.44
C PRO A 564 -1.36 -11.07 -59.78
N PHE A 565 -0.06 -11.01 -59.47
CA PHE A 565 0.90 -12.08 -59.76
C PHE A 565 0.99 -13.11 -58.64
N THR A 566 0.78 -12.71 -57.38
CA THR A 566 0.79 -13.62 -56.22
C THR A 566 -0.61 -13.94 -55.71
N ALA A 567 -1.64 -13.29 -56.24
CA ALA A 567 -3.03 -13.37 -55.77
C ALA A 567 -3.15 -13.14 -54.25
N THR A 568 -2.36 -12.20 -53.73
CA THR A 568 -2.35 -11.81 -52.31
C THR A 568 -2.40 -10.29 -52.19
N VAL A 569 -2.95 -9.81 -51.08
CA VAL A 569 -2.86 -8.39 -50.69
C VAL A 569 -1.44 -8.14 -50.21
N MET A 570 -0.77 -7.15 -50.79
CA MET A 570 0.57 -6.72 -50.40
C MET A 570 0.56 -5.24 -50.05
N ASP A 571 1.42 -4.86 -49.12
CA ASP A 571 1.58 -3.48 -48.69
C ASP A 571 2.45 -2.70 -49.69
N GLU A 572 1.92 -1.62 -50.26
CA GLU A 572 2.64 -0.72 -51.16
C GLU A 572 2.73 0.69 -50.55
N THR A 573 3.94 1.25 -50.53
CA THR A 573 4.16 2.63 -50.06
C THR A 573 3.77 3.65 -51.12
N VAL A 574 2.76 4.45 -50.83
CA VAL A 574 2.30 5.57 -51.65
C VAL A 574 3.16 6.81 -51.37
N LYS A 575 3.36 7.69 -52.38
CA LYS A 575 4.15 8.93 -52.25
C LYS A 575 5.56 8.72 -51.65
N ARG A 576 6.22 7.62 -52.05
CA ARG A 576 7.53 7.18 -51.52
C ARG A 576 8.59 8.29 -51.43
N ARG A 577 8.56 9.28 -52.32
CA ARG A 577 9.54 10.40 -52.30
C ARG A 577 9.30 11.39 -51.16
N ILE A 578 8.04 11.68 -50.84
CA ILE A 578 7.70 12.54 -49.71
C ILE A 578 8.07 11.83 -48.41
N LEU A 579 7.67 10.56 -48.29
CA LEU A 579 8.03 9.75 -47.14
C LEU A 579 9.55 9.64 -46.97
N SER A 580 10.29 9.35 -48.05
CA SER A 580 11.76 9.30 -48.00
C SER A 580 12.39 10.64 -47.62
N ALA A 581 11.86 11.78 -48.08
CA ALA A 581 12.39 13.09 -47.73
C ALA A 581 12.14 13.42 -46.24
N TYR A 582 10.97 13.06 -45.71
CA TYR A 582 10.68 13.17 -44.28
C TYR A 582 11.63 12.29 -43.45
N THR A 583 11.69 11.00 -43.75
CA THR A 583 12.39 10.02 -42.92
C THR A 583 13.91 10.13 -43.03
N ASN A 584 14.45 10.39 -44.23
CA ASN A 584 15.90 10.35 -44.47
C ASN A 584 16.57 11.72 -44.49
N VAL A 585 15.80 12.81 -44.57
CA VAL A 585 16.36 14.19 -44.62
C VAL A 585 15.90 15.01 -43.43
N LEU A 586 14.59 15.18 -43.22
CA LEU A 586 14.06 16.07 -42.19
C LEU A 586 14.28 15.54 -40.76
N ILE A 587 13.98 14.26 -40.51
CA ILE A 587 14.18 13.66 -39.18
C ILE A 587 15.65 13.75 -38.73
N PRO A 588 16.65 13.29 -39.54
CA PRO A 588 18.06 13.48 -39.18
C PRO A 588 18.46 14.94 -38.98
N TYR A 589 17.90 15.86 -39.77
CA TYR A 589 18.16 17.30 -39.61
C TYR A 589 17.69 17.83 -38.24
N TYR A 590 16.49 17.46 -37.79
CA TYR A 590 15.99 17.89 -36.48
C TYR A 590 16.84 17.36 -35.32
N LEU A 591 17.21 16.07 -35.36
CA LEU A 591 18.05 15.46 -34.33
C LEU A 591 19.47 16.03 -34.35
N LYS A 592 19.98 16.39 -35.54
CA LYS A 592 21.28 17.05 -35.68
C LYS A 592 21.29 18.45 -35.07
N ASN A 593 20.21 19.23 -35.22
CA ASN A 593 20.10 20.55 -34.60
C ASN A 593 20.21 20.47 -33.07
N ILE A 594 19.67 19.41 -32.44
CA ILE A 594 19.82 19.18 -31.00
C ILE A 594 21.23 18.72 -30.65
N THR A 595 21.72 17.68 -31.32
CA THR A 595 23.04 17.09 -30.99
C THR A 595 24.21 18.06 -31.23
N GLN A 596 24.05 19.06 -32.09
CA GLN A 596 25.02 20.14 -32.30
C GLN A 596 24.89 21.32 -31.32
N GLY A 597 23.94 21.27 -30.38
CA GLY A 597 23.68 22.31 -29.39
C GLY A 597 22.58 23.28 -29.84
N LEU A 598 21.33 22.90 -29.58
CA LEU A 598 20.15 23.74 -29.84
C LEU A 598 20.10 24.88 -28.81
N PRO A 599 20.24 26.17 -29.20
CA PRO A 599 20.11 27.25 -28.25
C PRO A 599 18.70 27.30 -27.67
N CYS A 600 18.62 27.53 -26.37
CA CYS A 600 17.38 27.49 -25.62
C CYS A 600 16.29 28.46 -26.11
N GLU A 601 16.70 29.64 -26.54
CA GLU A 601 15.81 30.64 -27.13
C GLU A 601 15.15 30.16 -28.43
N ASN A 602 15.80 29.23 -29.13
CA ASN A 602 15.32 28.67 -30.40
C ASN A 602 14.54 27.36 -30.21
N ALA A 603 14.50 26.77 -29.01
CA ALA A 603 13.81 25.52 -28.76
C ALA A 603 12.29 25.59 -29.07
N PRO A 604 11.54 26.66 -28.70
CA PRO A 604 10.13 26.77 -29.09
C PRO A 604 9.91 26.78 -30.61
N GLN A 605 10.77 27.47 -31.35
CA GLN A 605 10.70 27.53 -32.81
C GLN A 605 11.00 26.16 -33.44
N TRP A 606 11.97 25.44 -32.86
CA TRP A 606 12.29 24.08 -33.26
C TRP A 606 11.12 23.12 -33.00
N ILE A 607 10.48 23.20 -31.83
CA ILE A 607 9.29 22.41 -31.47
C ILE A 607 8.15 22.66 -32.47
N GLU A 608 7.87 23.93 -32.75
CA GLU A 608 6.83 24.33 -33.70
C GLU A 608 7.12 23.80 -35.10
N LEU A 609 8.38 23.90 -35.56
CA LEU A 609 8.80 23.38 -36.85
C LEU A 609 8.57 21.87 -36.97
N VAL A 610 8.94 21.10 -35.95
CA VAL A 610 8.77 19.64 -35.95
C VAL A 610 7.28 19.26 -35.99
N ASN A 611 6.47 19.89 -35.13
CA ASN A 611 5.02 19.61 -35.07
C ASN A 611 4.31 20.01 -36.38
N LYS A 612 4.60 21.19 -36.93
CA LYS A 612 4.07 21.61 -38.24
C LYS A 612 4.47 20.66 -39.36
N THR A 613 5.68 20.09 -39.29
CA THR A 613 6.14 19.11 -40.28
C THR A 613 5.32 17.83 -40.20
N TYR A 614 5.08 17.33 -38.98
CA TYR A 614 4.24 16.15 -38.76
C TYR A 614 2.80 16.35 -39.28
N ASP A 615 2.16 17.46 -38.92
CA ASP A 615 0.81 17.79 -39.38
C ASP A 615 0.76 17.91 -40.91
N ARG A 616 1.77 18.58 -41.49
CA ARG A 616 1.87 18.72 -42.94
C ARG A 616 2.07 17.38 -43.64
N MET A 617 2.76 16.42 -43.03
CA MET A 617 2.88 15.07 -43.56
C MET A 617 1.53 14.35 -43.60
N LEU A 618 0.64 14.57 -42.64
CA LEU A 618 -0.72 14.02 -42.67
C LEU A 618 -1.55 14.65 -43.80
N GLU A 619 -1.46 15.97 -43.99
CA GLU A 619 -2.15 16.66 -45.09
C GLU A 619 -1.65 16.22 -46.47
N LEU A 620 -0.33 16.14 -46.64
CA LEU A 620 0.31 15.73 -47.90
C LEU A 620 -0.09 14.31 -48.33
N ARG A 621 -0.65 13.48 -47.43
CA ARG A 621 -1.18 12.16 -47.78
C ARG A 621 -2.42 12.25 -48.67
N GLU A 622 -3.26 13.27 -48.50
CA GLU A 622 -4.53 13.43 -49.21
C GLU A 622 -4.44 14.36 -50.44
N GLU A 623 -3.40 15.21 -50.52
CA GLU A 623 -3.23 16.17 -51.63
C GLU A 623 -2.67 15.56 -52.94
N ASP A 624 -2.88 16.21 -54.10
CA ASP A 624 -2.14 15.86 -55.33
C ASP A 624 -0.71 16.42 -55.28
N THR A 625 0.25 15.54 -55.01
CA THR A 625 1.66 15.88 -54.80
C THR A 625 2.57 15.62 -56.00
N ARG A 626 2.03 15.25 -57.18
CA ARG A 626 2.84 14.84 -58.35
C ARG A 626 3.93 15.84 -58.75
N LYS A 627 3.62 17.14 -58.73
CA LYS A 627 4.58 18.21 -59.05
C LYS A 627 5.66 18.35 -57.97
N MET A 628 5.28 18.18 -56.70
CA MET A 628 6.20 18.25 -55.56
C MET A 628 7.17 17.07 -55.57
N GLU A 629 6.68 15.85 -55.77
CA GLU A 629 7.47 14.63 -55.84
C GLU A 629 8.47 14.61 -57.02
N ARG A 630 8.15 15.31 -58.12
CA ARG A 630 9.12 15.53 -59.21
C ARG A 630 10.27 16.42 -58.78
N LYS A 631 10.01 17.46 -57.97
CA LYS A 631 11.01 18.40 -57.47
C LYS A 631 11.85 17.82 -56.32
N LEU A 632 11.31 16.88 -55.55
CA LEU A 632 12.03 16.15 -54.49
C LEU A 632 12.93 15.02 -55.03
N LYS A 633 13.04 14.86 -56.35
CA LYS A 633 13.81 13.78 -56.97
C LYS A 633 15.31 14.06 -56.77
N LYS A 634 15.86 13.52 -55.68
CA LYS A 634 17.26 13.67 -55.21
C LYS A 634 17.55 15.01 -54.50
N GLU A 635 16.55 15.62 -53.87
CA GLU A 635 16.81 16.75 -52.99
C GLU A 635 17.27 16.23 -51.62
N GLU A 636 18.43 16.70 -51.17
CA GLU A 636 19.03 16.32 -49.89
C GLU A 636 19.16 17.53 -48.94
N ASP A 637 18.91 18.76 -49.41
CA ASP A 637 18.92 19.96 -48.57
C ASP A 637 17.63 20.04 -47.72
N PRO A 638 17.73 19.94 -46.37
CA PRO A 638 16.56 19.98 -45.48
C PRO A 638 15.75 21.28 -45.61
N LEU A 639 16.41 22.42 -45.84
CA LEU A 639 15.73 23.71 -45.95
C LEU A 639 14.90 23.80 -47.22
N VAL A 640 15.43 23.27 -48.33
CA VAL A 640 14.69 23.18 -49.58
C VAL A 640 13.52 22.22 -49.43
N VAL A 641 13.68 21.07 -48.76
CA VAL A 641 12.59 20.13 -48.49
C VAL A 641 11.47 20.78 -47.67
N LEU A 642 11.79 21.50 -46.59
CA LEU A 642 10.82 22.26 -45.78
C LEU A 642 10.04 23.28 -46.62
N GLN A 643 10.75 24.07 -47.44
CA GLN A 643 10.13 25.04 -48.33
C GLN A 643 9.20 24.37 -49.35
N ARG A 644 9.57 23.20 -49.86
CA ARG A 644 8.74 22.43 -50.80
C ARG A 644 7.50 21.86 -50.14
N PHE A 645 7.59 21.47 -48.86
CA PHE A 645 6.45 21.05 -48.05
C PHE A 645 5.54 22.23 -47.67
N LYS A 646 5.97 23.47 -47.98
CA LYS A 646 5.30 24.74 -47.62
C LYS A 646 5.19 24.95 -46.11
N ILE A 647 6.17 24.47 -45.38
CA ILE A 647 6.28 24.72 -43.95
C ILE A 647 6.96 26.08 -43.82
N GLU A 648 6.24 27.07 -43.29
CA GLU A 648 6.79 28.42 -43.10
C GLU A 648 8.01 28.35 -42.17
N TYR A 649 9.15 28.77 -42.71
CA TYR A 649 10.40 28.85 -41.99
C TYR A 649 10.46 30.18 -41.24
N LEU A 650 10.14 30.15 -39.94
CA LEU A 650 10.37 31.28 -39.05
C LEU A 650 11.80 31.21 -38.51
N LEU A 651 12.76 31.74 -39.25
CA LEU A 651 14.06 32.06 -38.67
C LEU A 651 14.44 33.47 -39.09
N ASN A 652 14.43 34.35 -38.07
CA ASN A 652 15.22 35.56 -38.03
C ASN A 652 16.70 35.17 -38.18
N GLN A 653 17.17 35.04 -39.40
CA GLN A 653 18.60 35.09 -39.72
C GLN A 653 18.81 36.01 -40.91
N LYS A 654 18.91 37.30 -40.58
CA LYS A 654 19.79 38.24 -41.24
C LYS A 654 20.71 38.85 -40.19
#